data_AF-A0A518CKK1-F1
#
_entry.id   AF-A0A518CKK1-F1
#
_cell.length_a   1.000
_cell.length_b   1.000
_cell.length_c   1.000
_cell.angle_alpha   90.00
_cell.angle_beta   90.00
_cell.angle_gamma   90.00
#
_symmetry.space_group_name_H-M   'P 1'
#
loop_
_entity.id
_entity.type
_entity.pdbx_description
1 polymer ?
#
loop_
_entity_poly.entity_id
_entity_poly.type
_entity_poly.pdbx_seq_one_letter_code
_entity_poly.pdbx_strand_id
1 'polypeptide(L)'
;MPLRLTKLFRPIRTFYRDQLKVLSRRSRTAQHRPLPSIALIETCEPRLLLSGTVSGSLDTSPTTQTDSFHSVSDRHLQLSGTSADDQFQITIDGTTVTISDDGGSTTTPISLSEIDSISLSGNGGTDSLSYTSEISVDSFKLWAGRLQATVNDQVFFDCDSLATIILNGDTNDEARLYDSVGDDTATLVKGEVVLSGTGYSNTVNNVNYVTIASSNSGTDSATFTDTSADETFLARPTYSRMNDATYRNTVSGFDEVVANSTAGGSDRAWFYDSAGDDTLTMTDSTTQMTGTTFDNTANSFDRVDVYGSNSGSDTATLDDSAGNDRLYANINQVILTGTGFYNLVDGFDTVNVSTGNGGIDRADFSGTDADENVNTGRTEASLSSTSLPTTRLVDTDGFEMVVADMRGSGGTDQAWLHDSQGRIDYIRFSPESSYLHDGSHQSYVYGFDQVTAETLLEENDRVWMVDSNGDDSLTIDSDGVTMTGTGYKNIASGFKRVDAYANLGGTDDATFTDSALNDEARAYSNLAFIRNSESTNVVRDFERVDFISENGGTDTAYFYDSSGDETYTASPEEASMIGTGFANYAEGFTNYNAWASGGGTDQANLYDSEDDDTFTAYSNKAIMRNSNYSIYAFGFNDVDGFATNGGTGDRAYLNGTSGDDVYNSTSSTSRLTGAGFDTAAHGFDRVDALSGSGGNDVATIYDTPGNDNMYLRPDYAALLGPTFDTYAYGFDRVNAHSNNGGIDRARFYDSSGDDTYEGDQSQGNFSGTGFNNYAYSFDIYIVNSAAGGEDDADLDDSSADDVLELRQTTTTMTGNGVTTVLNNFKDVYVNSINGGYDRAYLYGLNSEDDFSMGDFSTTYRNLDNDFWSRVRRFERVDAYVVGDASVYLSQDDFSDETINITPTYASISAGGRTAYAWNTKNIDLTNFSSDTGDDVLNIYDGGLSCIVELRDDRVEFYYNSIAGYRAYLDASSTTTVNLYSEESENDDIYSQFDDPLDYTVNFIGTWIDF
;
A
#
# COMPACT_ATOMS: atom_id res chain seq x y z
N MET A 1 -4.52 -18.28 33.55
CA MET A 1 -4.38 -19.76 33.43
C MET A 1 -3.34 -20.07 32.33
N PRO A 2 -2.85 -21.32 32.15
CA PRO A 2 -1.38 -21.49 32.12
C PRO A 2 -0.76 -22.18 30.87
N LEU A 3 0.56 -22.36 30.97
CA LEU A 3 1.46 -23.31 30.28
C LEU A 3 2.11 -22.89 28.95
N ARG A 4 3.39 -22.47 29.05
CA ARG A 4 4.40 -22.60 27.98
C ARG A 4 4.82 -24.07 27.81
N LEU A 5 5.18 -24.46 26.59
CA LEU A 5 5.95 -25.68 26.29
C LEU A 5 7.14 -25.34 25.36
N THR A 6 8.22 -26.14 25.37
CA THR A 6 9.40 -25.88 24.52
C THR A 6 10.30 -27.12 24.38
N LYS A 7 10.91 -27.32 23.19
CA LYS A 7 11.82 -28.44 22.79
C LYS A 7 11.05 -29.76 22.57
N LEU A 8 11.38 -30.65 21.63
CA LEU A 8 12.63 -30.98 20.91
C LEU A 8 12.43 -30.93 19.37
N PHE A 9 13.46 -30.84 18.50
CA PHE A 9 14.42 -31.92 18.18
C PHE A 9 15.85 -31.42 17.83
N ARG A 10 16.78 -32.38 17.68
CA ARG A 10 18.15 -32.19 17.18
C ARG A 10 18.53 -33.32 16.20
N PRO A 11 19.32 -33.07 15.15
CA PRO A 11 19.89 -34.11 14.29
C PRO A 11 20.94 -34.98 15.00
N ILE A 12 21.27 -36.12 14.38
CA ILE A 12 22.19 -37.15 14.89
C ILE A 12 23.65 -36.84 14.51
N ARG A 13 24.60 -37.41 15.27
CA ARG A 13 26.05 -37.17 15.17
C ARG A 13 26.78 -38.05 14.15
N THR A 14 27.57 -37.38 13.30
CA THR A 14 29.04 -37.50 13.19
C THR A 14 29.69 -38.87 12.93
N PHE A 15 30.56 -38.91 11.92
CA PHE A 15 31.84 -39.62 12.01
C PHE A 15 33.03 -38.75 11.55
N TYR A 16 34.24 -39.14 11.96
CA TYR A 16 35.54 -38.51 11.64
C TYR A 16 36.10 -39.06 10.31
N ARG A 17 37.18 -38.57 9.68
CA ARG A 17 37.97 -37.29 9.61
C ARG A 17 39.30 -37.64 8.88
N ASP A 18 40.00 -36.63 8.35
CA ASP A 18 41.42 -36.65 7.90
C ASP A 18 41.73 -37.26 6.49
N GLN A 19 42.69 -36.78 5.68
CA GLN A 19 43.36 -35.47 5.50
C GLN A 19 44.19 -35.47 4.19
N LEU A 20 44.35 -34.30 3.52
CA LEU A 20 45.51 -33.87 2.68
C LEU A 20 46.08 -34.85 1.59
N LYS A 21 46.13 -34.52 0.29
CA LYS A 21 47.01 -33.45 -0.27
C LYS A 21 46.86 -33.18 -1.80
N VAL A 22 46.76 -31.90 -2.15
CA VAL A 22 47.60 -31.14 -3.12
C VAL A 22 47.76 -31.61 -4.58
N LEU A 23 47.14 -30.82 -5.49
CA LEU A 23 47.67 -30.22 -6.74
C LEU A 23 48.87 -30.86 -7.47
N SER A 24 48.72 -31.13 -8.78
CA SER A 24 49.30 -30.27 -9.84
C SER A 24 49.17 -30.85 -11.27
N ARG A 25 49.03 -29.98 -12.29
CA ARG A 25 49.26 -30.30 -13.72
C ARG A 25 49.68 -29.05 -14.52
N ARG A 26 50.94 -29.03 -15.00
CA ARG A 26 51.57 -28.24 -16.10
C ARG A 26 53.10 -28.41 -15.95
N SER A 27 53.95 -28.48 -16.98
CA SER A 27 53.75 -28.46 -18.44
C SER A 27 54.99 -28.93 -19.25
N ARG A 28 54.76 -29.54 -20.43
CA ARG A 28 55.52 -29.44 -21.71
C ARG A 28 57.04 -29.79 -21.82
N THR A 29 57.38 -30.37 -22.99
CA THR A 29 58.66 -30.31 -23.78
C THR A 29 59.94 -30.99 -23.22
N ALA A 30 60.85 -31.59 -24.02
CA ALA A 30 60.86 -31.91 -25.48
C ALA A 30 61.90 -33.01 -25.86
N GLN A 31 61.72 -33.61 -27.05
CA GLN A 31 62.66 -34.29 -27.99
C GLN A 31 63.98 -34.96 -27.49
N HIS A 32 64.18 -36.25 -27.83
CA HIS A 32 65.16 -36.70 -28.85
C HIS A 32 65.05 -38.21 -29.24
N ARG A 33 65.58 -38.59 -30.41
CA ARG A 33 65.81 -39.97 -30.93
C ARG A 33 67.28 -40.42 -30.63
N PRO A 34 67.71 -41.71 -30.71
CA PRO A 34 67.21 -42.80 -31.58
C PRO A 34 67.19 -44.27 -31.01
N LEU A 35 66.97 -45.24 -31.92
CA LEU A 35 67.04 -46.72 -31.85
C LEU A 35 68.41 -47.29 -31.31
N PRO A 36 68.59 -48.61 -30.95
CA PRO A 36 67.90 -49.80 -31.53
C PRO A 36 67.66 -51.11 -30.71
N SER A 37 66.78 -51.98 -31.27
CA SER A 37 66.86 -53.47 -31.40
C SER A 37 66.91 -54.48 -30.22
N ILE A 38 66.27 -55.65 -30.46
CA ILE A 38 66.48 -57.01 -29.86
C ILE A 38 65.95 -57.23 -28.41
N ALA A 39 65.39 -58.39 -27.99
CA ALA A 39 64.55 -59.47 -28.57
C ALA A 39 64.06 -60.37 -27.39
N LEU A 40 62.95 -61.12 -27.47
CA LEU A 40 62.84 -62.59 -27.74
C LEU A 40 61.31 -62.97 -27.63
N ILE A 41 60.71 -63.77 -28.52
CA ILE A 41 60.64 -65.26 -28.58
C ILE A 41 59.79 -65.87 -27.44
N GLU A 42 58.85 -66.82 -27.62
CA GLU A 42 58.18 -67.50 -28.77
C GLU A 42 56.83 -68.07 -28.22
N THR A 43 56.03 -69.01 -28.76
CA THR A 43 56.04 -70.07 -29.82
C THR A 43 54.54 -70.40 -30.15
N CYS A 44 54.07 -71.17 -31.15
CA CYS A 44 54.65 -71.93 -32.27
C CYS A 44 53.57 -72.22 -33.36
N GLU A 45 54.00 -72.55 -34.58
CA GLU A 45 53.27 -73.38 -35.58
C GLU A 45 54.18 -74.55 -36.00
N PRO A 46 53.68 -75.55 -36.75
CA PRO A 46 54.48 -76.21 -37.78
C PRO A 46 53.84 -76.08 -39.20
N ARG A 47 54.52 -75.62 -40.27
CA ARG A 47 55.78 -76.12 -40.92
C ARG A 47 55.70 -77.60 -41.35
N LEU A 48 56.19 -78.04 -42.51
CA LEU A 48 56.89 -77.42 -43.67
C LEU A 48 56.98 -78.49 -44.80
N LEU A 49 57.07 -78.11 -46.10
CA LEU A 49 58.06 -78.57 -47.11
C LEU A 49 57.57 -78.51 -48.57
N LEU A 50 58.50 -78.17 -49.48
CA LEU A 50 58.39 -78.38 -50.93
C LEU A 50 59.79 -78.62 -51.52
N SER A 51 60.00 -79.75 -52.22
CA SER A 51 61.19 -79.98 -53.07
C SER A 51 61.10 -81.26 -53.91
N GLY A 52 61.67 -81.28 -55.12
CA GLY A 52 62.39 -82.49 -55.60
C GLY A 52 61.84 -83.35 -56.76
N THR A 53 61.62 -82.76 -57.94
CA THR A 53 62.06 -83.29 -59.28
C THR A 53 61.84 -84.75 -59.75
N VAL A 54 61.35 -84.84 -61.02
CA VAL A 54 61.80 -85.72 -62.15
C VAL A 54 61.01 -86.99 -62.55
N SER A 55 60.89 -87.13 -63.89
CA SER A 55 60.49 -88.29 -64.73
C SER A 55 59.08 -88.87 -64.57
N GLY A 56 58.24 -88.69 -65.60
CA GLY A 56 56.95 -89.37 -65.76
C GLY A 56 56.99 -90.56 -66.71
N SER A 57 55.81 -91.10 -67.03
CA SER A 57 55.59 -92.12 -68.07
C SER A 57 54.13 -92.09 -68.55
N LEU A 58 53.96 -92.28 -69.86
CA LEU A 58 52.82 -92.85 -70.62
C LEU A 58 51.51 -93.10 -69.83
N ASP A 59 50.40 -92.42 -70.16
CA ASP A 59 49.54 -92.70 -71.35
C ASP A 59 48.74 -94.02 -71.22
N THR A 60 47.42 -93.92 -71.02
CA THR A 60 46.40 -94.41 -72.00
C THR A 60 44.97 -94.19 -71.51
N SER A 61 44.07 -93.93 -72.48
CA SER A 61 42.59 -93.97 -72.40
C SER A 61 41.88 -92.78 -71.71
N PRO A 62 41.06 -92.01 -72.43
CA PRO A 62 40.10 -91.08 -71.82
C PRO A 62 38.86 -91.85 -71.34
N THR A 63 38.62 -91.91 -70.03
CA THR A 63 37.28 -92.18 -69.51
C THR A 63 36.45 -90.90 -69.66
N THR A 64 35.61 -90.87 -70.70
CA THR A 64 34.57 -89.86 -70.85
C THR A 64 33.51 -90.02 -69.76
N GLN A 65 33.78 -89.44 -68.60
CA GLN A 65 32.76 -89.02 -67.67
C GLN A 65 32.63 -87.51 -67.84
N THR A 66 31.88 -87.11 -68.88
CA THR A 66 31.07 -85.91 -68.77
C THR A 66 30.03 -86.24 -67.70
N ASP A 67 30.31 -85.92 -66.44
CA ASP A 67 29.24 -85.77 -65.47
C ASP A 67 28.38 -84.64 -66.00
N SER A 68 27.21 -85.01 -66.54
CA SER A 68 26.22 -84.03 -66.95
C SER A 68 25.70 -83.40 -65.66
N PHE A 69 26.23 -82.22 -65.33
CA PHE A 69 25.82 -81.39 -64.18
C PHE A 69 24.30 -81.14 -64.14
N HIS A 70 23.60 -81.42 -65.24
CA HIS A 70 22.15 -81.40 -65.39
C HIS A 70 21.60 -82.76 -65.87
N SER A 71 20.37 -83.08 -65.46
CA SER A 71 19.57 -84.16 -66.07
C SER A 71 18.07 -83.81 -66.05
N VAL A 72 17.30 -84.32 -67.01
CA VAL A 72 15.84 -84.12 -67.09
C VAL A 72 15.13 -85.46 -66.99
N SER A 73 14.24 -85.62 -66.01
CA SER A 73 13.39 -86.80 -65.82
C SER A 73 12.01 -86.39 -65.31
N ASP A 74 10.94 -86.97 -65.85
CA ASP A 74 9.55 -86.72 -65.42
C ASP A 74 9.18 -85.23 -65.26
N ARG A 75 9.67 -84.38 -66.19
CA ARG A 75 9.52 -82.91 -66.19
C ARG A 75 10.21 -82.18 -65.02
N HIS A 76 11.14 -82.84 -64.33
CA HIS A 76 12.05 -82.25 -63.36
C HIS A 76 13.46 -82.13 -63.95
N LEU A 77 14.07 -80.95 -63.84
CA LEU A 77 15.45 -80.67 -64.24
C LEU A 77 16.33 -80.62 -62.99
N GLN A 78 17.09 -81.68 -62.72
CA GLN A 78 17.97 -81.77 -61.57
C GLN A 78 19.40 -81.35 -61.94
N LEU A 79 19.98 -80.48 -61.12
CA LEU A 79 21.35 -79.98 -61.23
C LEU A 79 22.19 -80.40 -60.00
N SER A 80 23.47 -80.74 -60.21
CA SER A 80 24.35 -81.27 -59.17
C SER A 80 25.78 -80.75 -59.31
N GLY A 81 26.32 -80.23 -58.20
CA GLY A 81 27.71 -79.83 -58.02
C GLY A 81 28.66 -80.96 -57.60
N THR A 82 29.87 -80.59 -57.19
CA THR A 82 31.03 -81.46 -57.03
C THR A 82 31.43 -81.65 -55.56
N SER A 83 32.70 -81.44 -55.21
CA SER A 83 33.21 -81.36 -53.84
C SER A 83 34.32 -80.29 -53.74
N ALA A 84 34.15 -79.22 -54.49
CA ALA A 84 34.95 -78.02 -54.57
C ALA A 84 33.98 -76.83 -54.72
N ASP A 85 34.47 -75.59 -54.63
CA ASP A 85 33.63 -74.40 -54.76
C ASP A 85 33.10 -74.25 -56.20
N ASP A 86 31.86 -74.64 -56.47
CA ASP A 86 31.27 -74.55 -57.82
C ASP A 86 30.61 -73.18 -58.09
N GLN A 87 30.48 -72.80 -59.37
CA GLN A 87 29.64 -71.65 -59.78
C GLN A 87 28.62 -72.04 -60.84
N PHE A 88 27.35 -71.75 -60.57
CA PHE A 88 26.24 -71.95 -61.50
C PHE A 88 25.70 -70.62 -61.99
N GLN A 89 25.45 -70.49 -63.30
CA GLN A 89 24.65 -69.40 -63.85
C GLN A 89 23.41 -69.96 -64.54
N ILE A 90 22.24 -69.42 -64.22
CA ILE A 90 20.93 -69.81 -64.75
C ILE A 90 20.29 -68.56 -65.37
N THR A 91 19.82 -68.68 -66.61
CA THR A 91 19.15 -67.59 -67.32
C THR A 91 17.89 -68.11 -68.01
N ILE A 92 16.76 -67.47 -67.73
CA ILE A 92 15.46 -67.77 -68.33
C ILE A 92 15.08 -66.63 -69.29
N ASP A 93 15.25 -66.90 -70.59
CA ASP A 93 14.84 -66.03 -71.69
C ASP A 93 13.47 -66.53 -72.19
N GLY A 94 12.41 -65.83 -71.78
CA GLY A 94 11.02 -65.89 -72.27
C GLY A 94 10.29 -67.24 -72.20
N THR A 95 10.82 -68.26 -72.88
CA THR A 95 10.27 -69.63 -72.94
C THR A 95 11.32 -70.73 -72.80
N THR A 96 12.59 -70.38 -72.55
CA THR A 96 13.70 -71.34 -72.42
C THR A 96 14.62 -71.01 -71.24
N VAL A 97 15.10 -72.06 -70.55
CA VAL A 97 16.17 -71.96 -69.54
C VAL A 97 17.51 -72.43 -70.12
N THR A 98 18.56 -71.64 -69.86
CA THR A 98 19.96 -71.95 -70.16
C THR A 98 20.76 -71.95 -68.87
N ILE A 99 21.70 -72.88 -68.73
CA ILE A 99 22.49 -73.07 -67.50
C ILE A 99 23.96 -73.32 -67.86
N SER A 100 24.89 -72.71 -67.14
CA SER A 100 26.33 -72.98 -67.26
C SER A 100 27.00 -73.23 -65.91
N ASP A 101 28.09 -74.00 -65.94
CA ASP A 101 29.02 -74.24 -64.83
C ASP A 101 30.33 -73.43 -64.99
N ASP A 102 31.12 -73.33 -63.92
CA ASP A 102 32.45 -72.69 -63.90
C ASP A 102 33.48 -73.47 -64.75
N GLY A 103 33.25 -74.77 -64.95
CA GLY A 103 33.94 -75.62 -65.91
C GLY A 103 33.80 -75.17 -67.37
N GLY A 104 32.90 -74.21 -67.66
CA GLY A 104 32.65 -73.65 -68.98
C GLY A 104 31.72 -74.50 -69.85
N SER A 105 31.00 -75.45 -69.26
CA SER A 105 29.90 -76.17 -69.89
C SER A 105 28.66 -75.26 -69.95
N THR A 106 27.80 -75.47 -70.95
CA THR A 106 26.51 -74.78 -71.04
C THR A 106 25.47 -75.73 -71.61
N THR A 107 24.24 -75.72 -71.08
CA THR A 107 23.12 -76.46 -71.67
C THR A 107 22.77 -75.90 -73.05
N THR A 108 22.24 -76.76 -73.93
CA THR A 108 21.38 -76.26 -75.00
C THR A 108 20.08 -75.73 -74.38
N PRO A 109 19.53 -74.58 -74.81
CA PRO A 109 18.31 -74.02 -74.21
C PRO A 109 17.16 -75.04 -74.10
N ILE A 110 16.70 -75.28 -72.88
CA ILE A 110 15.64 -76.24 -72.53
C ILE A 110 14.31 -75.50 -72.51
N SER A 111 13.26 -76.01 -73.16
CA SER A 111 11.97 -75.31 -73.15
C SER A 111 11.30 -75.41 -71.77
N LEU A 112 10.80 -74.28 -71.25
CA LEU A 112 9.95 -74.27 -70.05
C LEU A 112 8.68 -75.14 -70.24
N SER A 113 8.24 -75.37 -71.48
CA SER A 113 7.12 -76.28 -71.75
C SER A 113 7.45 -77.76 -71.46
N GLU A 114 8.71 -78.12 -71.27
CA GLU A 114 9.18 -79.49 -71.03
C GLU A 114 9.45 -79.81 -69.55
N ILE A 115 9.43 -78.79 -68.68
CA ILE A 115 9.75 -78.90 -67.24
C ILE A 115 8.71 -78.19 -66.37
N ASP A 116 8.31 -78.84 -65.26
CA ASP A 116 7.43 -78.28 -64.22
C ASP A 116 8.23 -77.82 -62.99
N SER A 117 9.48 -78.28 -62.84
CA SER A 117 10.35 -77.90 -61.74
C SER A 117 11.83 -78.08 -62.04
N ILE A 118 12.66 -77.38 -61.28
CA ILE A 118 14.12 -77.40 -61.34
C ILE A 118 14.67 -77.58 -59.92
N SER A 119 15.69 -78.40 -59.73
CA SER A 119 16.46 -78.44 -58.48
C SER A 119 17.95 -78.25 -58.70
N LEU A 120 18.65 -77.73 -57.70
CA LEU A 120 20.11 -77.61 -57.67
C LEU A 120 20.64 -77.95 -56.28
N SER A 121 21.73 -78.72 -56.22
CA SER A 121 22.51 -78.98 -55.01
C SER A 121 23.99 -78.75 -55.31
N GLY A 122 24.62 -77.78 -54.63
CA GLY A 122 26.08 -77.55 -54.73
C GLY A 122 26.91 -78.72 -54.19
N ASN A 123 26.30 -79.52 -53.31
CA ASN A 123 26.87 -80.69 -52.63
C ASN A 123 27.97 -80.38 -51.60
N GLY A 124 29.08 -79.73 -51.95
CA GLY A 124 30.24 -79.72 -51.05
C GLY A 124 31.38 -78.75 -51.39
N GLY A 125 31.09 -77.45 -51.39
CA GLY A 125 32.08 -76.39 -51.45
C GLY A 125 31.55 -75.10 -50.84
N THR A 126 32.06 -73.98 -51.34
CA THR A 126 31.56 -72.62 -51.10
C THR A 126 30.71 -72.20 -52.31
N ASP A 127 29.64 -72.96 -52.55
CA ASP A 127 28.97 -73.02 -53.85
C ASP A 127 28.13 -71.77 -54.15
N SER A 128 28.11 -71.34 -55.42
CA SER A 128 27.52 -70.07 -55.83
C SER A 128 26.54 -70.18 -57.00
N LEU A 129 25.47 -69.38 -56.99
CA LEU A 129 24.45 -69.30 -58.03
C LEU A 129 24.24 -67.85 -58.48
N SER A 130 24.23 -67.61 -59.79
CA SER A 130 23.62 -66.42 -60.39
C SER A 130 22.37 -66.82 -61.16
N TYR A 131 21.21 -66.29 -60.78
CA TYR A 131 19.91 -66.55 -61.40
C TYR A 131 19.41 -65.29 -62.11
N THR A 132 18.83 -65.42 -63.31
CA THR A 132 18.29 -64.29 -64.10
C THR A 132 17.02 -64.71 -64.83
N SER A 133 15.97 -63.87 -64.79
CA SER A 133 14.70 -64.08 -65.50
C SER A 133 14.30 -62.80 -66.26
N GLU A 134 13.81 -62.94 -67.50
CA GLU A 134 13.23 -61.85 -68.31
C GLU A 134 11.71 -62.03 -68.49
N ILE A 135 11.03 -62.56 -67.48
CA ILE A 135 9.60 -62.92 -67.49
C ILE A 135 8.84 -62.06 -66.49
N SER A 136 7.70 -61.53 -66.90
CA SER A 136 6.93 -60.57 -66.09
C SER A 136 6.23 -61.22 -64.89
N VAL A 137 6.63 -60.83 -63.68
CA VAL A 137 6.10 -61.26 -62.37
C VAL A 137 6.47 -62.69 -62.00
N ASP A 138 7.71 -62.87 -61.55
CA ASP A 138 8.15 -64.02 -60.78
C ASP A 138 8.12 -63.72 -59.26
N SER A 139 8.23 -64.75 -58.42
CA SER A 139 8.34 -64.56 -56.96
C SER A 139 9.39 -65.45 -56.30
N PHE A 140 10.18 -64.85 -55.41
CA PHE A 140 11.42 -65.43 -54.88
C PHE A 140 11.41 -65.52 -53.36
N LYS A 141 12.02 -66.59 -52.83
CA LYS A 141 12.28 -66.78 -51.39
C LYS A 141 13.70 -67.29 -51.19
N LEU A 142 14.53 -66.54 -50.47
CA LEU A 142 15.91 -66.89 -50.18
C LEU A 142 16.08 -67.10 -48.67
N TRP A 143 16.86 -68.10 -48.28
CA TRP A 143 17.32 -68.35 -46.90
C TRP A 143 18.85 -68.49 -46.91
N ALA A 144 19.48 -68.50 -45.75
CA ALA A 144 20.84 -69.04 -45.64
C ALA A 144 20.90 -70.45 -46.26
N GLY A 145 21.70 -70.63 -47.32
CA GLY A 145 21.87 -71.91 -48.01
C GLY A 145 20.85 -72.25 -49.11
N ARG A 146 19.77 -71.46 -49.34
CA ARG A 146 18.65 -71.89 -50.20
C ARG A 146 17.96 -70.77 -50.99
N LEU A 147 17.53 -71.06 -52.22
CA LEU A 147 16.58 -70.24 -53.01
C LEU A 147 15.41 -71.09 -53.50
N GLN A 148 14.20 -70.57 -53.37
CA GLN A 148 12.99 -70.98 -54.09
C GLN A 148 12.54 -69.88 -55.04
N ALA A 149 12.21 -70.23 -56.28
CA ALA A 149 11.57 -69.32 -57.24
C ALA A 149 10.30 -69.95 -57.82
N THR A 150 9.26 -69.13 -58.01
CA THR A 150 8.06 -69.49 -58.78
C THR A 150 8.05 -68.67 -60.04
N VAL A 151 8.16 -69.34 -61.19
CA VAL A 151 8.22 -68.70 -62.52
C VAL A 151 6.88 -68.86 -63.24
N ASN A 152 6.30 -67.78 -63.77
CA ASN A 152 5.06 -67.82 -64.57
C ASN A 152 3.84 -68.50 -63.86
N ASP A 153 3.78 -68.48 -62.52
CA ASP A 153 2.84 -69.28 -61.69
C ASP A 153 2.88 -70.81 -61.94
N GLN A 154 3.89 -71.34 -62.66
CA GLN A 154 3.87 -72.71 -63.19
C GLN A 154 5.14 -73.54 -62.97
N VAL A 155 6.34 -72.94 -62.96
CA VAL A 155 7.60 -73.69 -62.78
C VAL A 155 8.18 -73.39 -61.40
N PHE A 156 8.46 -74.43 -60.62
CA PHE A 156 9.03 -74.34 -59.28
C PHE A 156 10.53 -74.66 -59.28
N PHE A 157 11.35 -73.67 -58.94
CA PHE A 157 12.79 -73.81 -58.70
C PHE A 157 13.05 -73.93 -57.20
N ASP A 158 13.89 -74.88 -56.77
CA ASP A 158 14.26 -75.07 -55.36
C ASP A 158 15.70 -75.60 -55.26
N CYS A 159 16.61 -74.85 -54.62
CA CYS A 159 18.02 -75.23 -54.54
C CYS A 159 18.60 -75.12 -53.13
N ASP A 160 19.39 -76.10 -52.72
CA ASP A 160 19.97 -76.21 -51.38
C ASP A 160 21.52 -76.19 -51.43
N SER A 161 22.14 -75.91 -50.28
CA SER A 161 23.60 -75.89 -50.05
C SER A 161 24.39 -74.82 -50.83
N LEU A 162 23.87 -73.59 -50.96
CA LEU A 162 24.57 -72.48 -51.63
C LEU A 162 25.11 -71.43 -50.64
N ALA A 163 26.39 -71.12 -50.72
CA ALA A 163 27.05 -70.07 -49.94
C ALA A 163 26.91 -68.67 -50.57
N THR A 164 26.56 -68.56 -51.86
CA THR A 164 26.24 -67.26 -52.48
C THR A 164 25.13 -67.39 -53.51
N ILE A 165 24.10 -66.54 -53.41
CA ILE A 165 22.98 -66.49 -54.35
C ILE A 165 22.86 -65.04 -54.85
N ILE A 166 22.97 -64.84 -56.17
CA ILE A 166 22.75 -63.55 -56.83
C ILE A 166 21.54 -63.69 -57.75
N LEU A 167 20.46 -62.98 -57.43
CA LEU A 167 19.24 -62.97 -58.22
C LEU A 167 19.15 -61.67 -59.02
N ASN A 168 18.92 -61.76 -60.33
CA ASN A 168 18.61 -60.62 -61.20
C ASN A 168 17.18 -60.77 -61.72
N GLY A 169 16.23 -60.02 -61.15
CA GLY A 169 14.83 -60.00 -61.57
C GLY A 169 14.48 -58.79 -62.44
N ASP A 170 13.19 -58.52 -62.57
CA ASP A 170 12.65 -57.30 -63.19
C ASP A 170 11.79 -56.45 -62.23
N THR A 171 11.40 -55.26 -62.70
CA THR A 171 10.65 -54.25 -61.94
C THR A 171 9.25 -54.67 -61.44
N ASN A 172 8.74 -55.85 -61.82
CA ASN A 172 7.43 -56.36 -61.46
C ASN A 172 7.48 -57.49 -60.41
N ASP A 173 8.67 -57.94 -60.01
CA ASP A 173 8.87 -59.09 -59.12
C ASP A 173 8.71 -58.77 -57.63
N GLU A 174 8.50 -59.81 -56.82
CA GLU A 174 8.59 -59.76 -55.35
C GLU A 174 9.62 -60.77 -54.82
N ALA A 175 10.59 -60.30 -54.04
CA ALA A 175 11.59 -61.13 -53.38
C ALA A 175 11.42 -61.09 -51.85
N ARG A 176 11.50 -62.26 -51.22
CA ARG A 176 11.57 -62.40 -49.77
C ARG A 176 12.88 -63.06 -49.36
N LEU A 177 13.56 -62.51 -48.36
CA LEU A 177 14.78 -63.07 -47.80
C LEU A 177 14.54 -63.41 -46.34
N TYR A 178 15.25 -64.42 -45.88
CA TYR A 178 15.27 -64.91 -44.51
C TYR A 178 16.73 -65.06 -44.08
N ASP A 179 16.97 -64.74 -42.82
CA ASP A 179 18.24 -64.75 -42.10
C ASP A 179 18.76 -66.17 -41.80
N SER A 180 19.72 -66.24 -40.88
CA SER A 180 20.26 -67.46 -40.29
C SER A 180 19.77 -67.67 -38.84
N VAL A 181 20.69 -67.85 -37.89
CA VAL A 181 20.42 -67.99 -36.43
C VAL A 181 21.57 -67.37 -35.61
N GLY A 182 22.22 -66.36 -36.19
CA GLY A 182 23.32 -65.60 -35.60
C GLY A 182 23.69 -64.42 -36.48
N ASP A 183 24.15 -63.35 -35.85
CA ASP A 183 24.42 -61.99 -36.34
C ASP A 183 24.47 -61.84 -37.88
N ASP A 184 23.36 -61.36 -38.45
CA ASP A 184 23.18 -61.11 -39.88
C ASP A 184 23.23 -59.61 -40.25
N THR A 185 23.63 -59.30 -41.48
CA THR A 185 23.69 -57.92 -42.00
C THR A 185 22.97 -57.79 -43.34
N ALA A 186 22.08 -56.81 -43.45
CA ALA A 186 21.38 -56.44 -44.67
C ALA A 186 21.75 -55.03 -45.16
N THR A 187 21.88 -54.87 -46.48
CA THR A 187 22.07 -53.58 -47.17
C THR A 187 20.98 -53.44 -48.23
N LEU A 188 20.20 -52.36 -48.18
CA LEU A 188 18.96 -52.20 -48.95
C LEU A 188 18.96 -50.90 -49.75
N VAL A 189 19.39 -50.97 -51.01
CA VAL A 189 19.39 -49.85 -51.97
C VAL A 189 18.32 -50.09 -53.03
N LYS A 190 17.89 -49.06 -53.75
CA LYS A 190 17.00 -49.20 -54.91
C LYS A 190 17.70 -49.96 -56.03
N GLY A 191 17.25 -51.18 -56.30
CA GLY A 191 17.78 -52.04 -57.37
C GLY A 191 18.94 -52.96 -56.97
N GLU A 192 19.42 -52.92 -55.73
CA GLU A 192 20.38 -53.88 -55.15
C GLU A 192 20.09 -54.04 -53.65
N VAL A 193 19.71 -55.26 -53.25
CA VAL A 193 19.51 -55.64 -51.84
C VAL A 193 20.38 -56.84 -51.52
N VAL A 194 21.16 -56.77 -50.46
CA VAL A 194 22.05 -57.85 -49.98
C VAL A 194 21.64 -58.24 -48.56
N LEU A 195 21.61 -59.54 -48.28
CA LEU A 195 21.56 -60.11 -46.93
C LEU A 195 22.71 -61.11 -46.78
N SER A 196 23.54 -60.97 -45.76
CA SER A 196 24.71 -61.82 -45.56
C SER A 196 25.04 -62.02 -44.08
N GLY A 197 25.55 -63.21 -43.75
CA GLY A 197 26.00 -63.56 -42.41
C GLY A 197 27.10 -64.60 -42.43
N THR A 198 27.20 -65.38 -41.35
CA THR A 198 28.28 -66.37 -41.20
C THR A 198 28.12 -67.54 -42.19
N GLY A 199 28.77 -67.43 -43.34
CA GLY A 199 28.86 -68.49 -44.35
C GLY A 199 27.85 -68.41 -45.50
N TYR A 200 27.09 -67.32 -45.64
CA TYR A 200 26.22 -67.11 -46.80
C TYR A 200 26.09 -65.63 -47.21
N SER A 201 25.74 -65.38 -48.47
CA SER A 201 25.37 -64.06 -48.99
C SER A 201 24.31 -64.15 -50.10
N ASN A 202 23.20 -63.45 -49.93
CA ASN A 202 22.03 -63.44 -50.79
C ASN A 202 21.82 -62.03 -51.34
N THR A 203 22.12 -61.83 -52.63
CA THR A 203 21.95 -60.57 -53.38
C THR A 203 20.72 -60.64 -54.29
N VAL A 204 19.95 -59.56 -54.35
CA VAL A 204 18.73 -59.40 -55.17
C VAL A 204 18.80 -58.06 -55.91
N ASN A 205 18.85 -58.14 -57.24
CA ASN A 205 19.05 -57.02 -58.15
C ASN A 205 17.80 -56.74 -59.00
N ASN A 206 17.55 -55.45 -59.27
CA ASN A 206 16.46 -54.89 -60.10
C ASN A 206 15.01 -55.21 -59.65
N VAL A 207 14.80 -55.95 -58.57
CA VAL A 207 13.49 -56.22 -57.97
C VAL A 207 13.00 -55.01 -57.19
N ASN A 208 11.77 -54.56 -57.46
CA ASN A 208 11.20 -53.36 -56.80
C ASN A 208 10.59 -53.64 -55.42
N TYR A 209 10.20 -54.87 -55.11
CA TYR A 209 9.54 -55.22 -53.84
C TYR A 209 10.33 -56.28 -53.08
N VAL A 210 11.14 -55.85 -52.12
CA VAL A 210 12.00 -56.74 -51.32
C VAL A 210 11.59 -56.70 -49.85
N THR A 211 11.46 -57.88 -49.22
CA THR A 211 11.16 -58.02 -47.79
C THR A 211 12.12 -59.01 -47.13
N ILE A 212 12.80 -58.60 -46.07
CA ILE A 212 13.65 -59.46 -45.25
C ILE A 212 12.95 -59.72 -43.92
N ALA A 213 12.99 -60.95 -43.42
CA ALA A 213 12.43 -61.33 -42.13
C ALA A 213 13.43 -62.15 -41.32
N SER A 214 13.75 -61.69 -40.10
CA SER A 214 14.59 -62.39 -39.14
C SER A 214 13.83 -63.51 -38.41
N SER A 215 14.58 -64.53 -38.00
CA SER A 215 14.24 -65.60 -37.08
C SER A 215 14.07 -65.11 -35.64
N ASN A 216 14.55 -63.90 -35.33
CA ASN A 216 14.72 -63.32 -34.00
C ASN A 216 15.77 -64.09 -33.18
N SER A 217 16.90 -64.45 -33.81
CA SER A 217 18.06 -65.05 -33.12
C SER A 217 19.39 -64.63 -33.75
N GLY A 218 20.06 -63.68 -33.12
CA GLY A 218 21.31 -63.07 -33.55
C GLY A 218 21.50 -61.71 -32.85
N THR A 219 22.23 -60.82 -33.49
CA THR A 219 22.05 -59.37 -33.35
C THR A 219 22.08 -58.83 -34.78
N ASP A 220 20.89 -58.62 -35.34
CA ASP A 220 20.71 -58.47 -36.78
C ASP A 220 20.66 -57.00 -37.18
N SER A 221 21.41 -56.64 -38.22
CA SER A 221 21.69 -55.26 -38.63
C SER A 221 21.19 -54.98 -40.06
N ALA A 222 20.54 -53.84 -40.29
CA ALA A 222 20.05 -53.44 -41.61
C ALA A 222 20.40 -51.98 -41.95
N THR A 223 20.88 -51.73 -43.17
CA THR A 223 21.17 -50.38 -43.68
C THR A 223 20.35 -50.08 -44.94
N PHE A 224 19.49 -49.06 -44.88
CA PHE A 224 18.80 -48.49 -46.03
C PHE A 224 19.55 -47.27 -46.59
N THR A 225 19.48 -47.07 -47.90
CA THR A 225 19.98 -45.88 -48.59
C THR A 225 18.93 -45.33 -49.56
N ASP A 226 18.80 -44.02 -49.57
CA ASP A 226 17.97 -43.19 -50.44
C ASP A 226 18.47 -43.11 -51.90
N THR A 227 17.80 -42.27 -52.71
CA THR A 227 18.05 -42.11 -54.14
C THR A 227 18.13 -40.63 -54.58
N SER A 228 17.29 -40.18 -55.50
CA SER A 228 17.25 -38.76 -55.96
C SER A 228 15.81 -38.26 -56.09
N ALA A 229 14.91 -38.84 -55.28
CA ALA A 229 13.47 -38.68 -55.29
C ALA A 229 12.97 -38.71 -53.84
N ASP A 230 11.77 -38.22 -53.58
CA ASP A 230 11.25 -38.10 -52.21
C ASP A 230 10.94 -39.50 -51.62
N GLU A 231 11.82 -39.99 -50.75
CA GLU A 231 11.72 -41.29 -50.10
C GLU A 231 11.00 -41.21 -48.74
N THR A 232 10.32 -42.29 -48.37
CA THR A 232 9.63 -42.48 -47.08
C THR A 232 10.28 -43.61 -46.30
N PHE A 233 10.83 -43.30 -45.12
CA PHE A 233 11.25 -44.30 -44.12
C PHE A 233 10.18 -44.45 -43.03
N LEU A 234 9.97 -45.68 -42.57
CA LEU A 234 9.06 -46.02 -41.48
C LEU A 234 9.75 -47.04 -40.58
N ALA A 235 10.09 -46.63 -39.36
CA ALA A 235 10.61 -47.47 -38.29
C ALA A 235 9.52 -47.83 -37.27
N ARG A 236 9.54 -49.08 -36.81
CA ARG A 236 8.69 -49.62 -35.72
C ARG A 236 9.46 -50.71 -34.97
N PRO A 237 9.09 -51.07 -33.72
CA PRO A 237 9.81 -52.07 -32.90
C PRO A 237 9.82 -53.52 -33.42
N THR A 238 9.25 -53.76 -34.59
CA THR A 238 9.10 -55.10 -35.20
C THR A 238 9.40 -55.13 -36.70
N TYR A 239 9.39 -53.98 -37.38
CA TYR A 239 9.77 -53.87 -38.78
C TYR A 239 10.09 -52.42 -39.18
N SER A 240 10.99 -52.28 -40.14
CA SER A 240 11.39 -51.00 -40.70
C SER A 240 11.38 -51.06 -42.23
N ARG A 241 11.07 -49.94 -42.90
CA ARG A 241 10.75 -49.92 -44.34
C ARG A 241 11.16 -48.61 -45.00
N MET A 242 11.77 -48.68 -46.17
CA MET A 242 12.00 -47.51 -47.05
C MET A 242 11.28 -47.72 -48.39
N ASN A 243 10.62 -46.69 -48.91
CA ASN A 243 9.95 -46.73 -50.22
C ASN A 243 9.83 -45.35 -50.89
N ASP A 244 9.77 -45.33 -52.21
CA ASP A 244 9.31 -44.19 -53.01
C ASP A 244 8.00 -44.55 -53.76
N ALA A 245 7.76 -43.96 -54.93
CA ALA A 245 6.64 -44.30 -55.81
C ALA A 245 6.88 -45.53 -56.72
N THR A 246 8.04 -46.19 -56.62
CA THR A 246 8.52 -47.21 -57.57
C THR A 246 9.13 -48.47 -56.91
N TYR A 247 9.81 -48.35 -55.76
CA TYR A 247 10.34 -49.48 -54.98
C TYR A 247 9.88 -49.43 -53.52
N ARG A 248 9.97 -50.58 -52.83
CA ARG A 248 9.71 -50.72 -51.39
C ARG A 248 10.55 -51.86 -50.81
N ASN A 249 11.56 -51.47 -50.04
CA ASN A 249 12.41 -52.38 -49.27
C ASN A 249 11.90 -52.44 -47.82
N THR A 250 11.81 -53.64 -47.23
CA THR A 250 11.30 -53.86 -45.86
C THR A 250 12.20 -54.84 -45.11
N VAL A 251 12.47 -54.62 -43.82
CA VAL A 251 13.10 -55.57 -42.89
C VAL A 251 12.19 -55.78 -41.67
N SER A 252 12.19 -56.97 -41.06
CA SER A 252 11.36 -57.27 -39.88
C SER A 252 12.08 -58.20 -38.92
N GLY A 253 12.01 -57.92 -37.62
CA GLY A 253 12.72 -58.65 -36.57
C GLY A 253 14.21 -58.35 -36.45
N PHE A 254 14.71 -57.30 -37.09
CA PHE A 254 16.10 -56.85 -36.99
C PHE A 254 16.30 -55.98 -35.73
N ASP A 255 17.40 -56.18 -35.02
CA ASP A 255 17.73 -55.44 -33.80
C ASP A 255 18.23 -54.02 -34.10
N GLU A 256 19.13 -53.85 -35.08
CA GLU A 256 19.68 -52.54 -35.49
C GLU A 256 19.21 -52.19 -36.90
N VAL A 257 18.64 -51.00 -37.10
CA VAL A 257 18.25 -50.52 -38.44
C VAL A 257 18.67 -49.07 -38.65
N VAL A 258 19.59 -48.84 -39.59
CA VAL A 258 20.01 -47.51 -40.04
C VAL A 258 19.36 -47.18 -41.39
N ALA A 259 18.86 -45.96 -41.54
CA ALA A 259 18.46 -45.39 -42.83
C ALA A 259 19.23 -44.10 -43.11
N ASN A 260 19.64 -43.88 -44.36
CA ASN A 260 20.43 -42.72 -44.76
C ASN A 260 19.73 -41.98 -45.91
N SER A 261 19.55 -40.67 -45.76
CA SER A 261 19.11 -39.70 -46.77
C SER A 261 20.32 -38.82 -47.15
N THR A 262 20.97 -39.11 -48.27
CA THR A 262 22.31 -38.60 -48.63
C THR A 262 22.54 -38.39 -50.13
N ALA A 263 21.74 -39.00 -50.99
CA ALA A 263 21.73 -38.84 -52.44
C ALA A 263 20.66 -37.83 -52.91
N GLY A 264 19.60 -37.62 -52.12
CA GLY A 264 18.83 -36.38 -52.02
C GLY A 264 17.36 -36.45 -52.46
N GLY A 265 16.53 -35.64 -51.82
CA GLY A 265 15.08 -35.58 -52.01
C GLY A 265 14.51 -34.57 -51.02
N SER A 266 13.22 -34.68 -50.68
CA SER A 266 12.69 -34.13 -49.43
C SER A 266 12.15 -35.28 -48.58
N ASP A 267 13.10 -36.04 -48.04
CA ASP A 267 12.85 -37.36 -47.45
C ASP A 267 12.24 -37.28 -46.06
N ARG A 268 11.35 -38.23 -45.76
CA ARG A 268 10.61 -38.25 -44.50
C ARG A 268 10.69 -39.58 -43.76
N ALA A 269 11.11 -39.52 -42.51
CA ALA A 269 11.10 -40.66 -41.59
C ALA A 269 9.90 -40.59 -40.63
N TRP A 270 9.37 -41.77 -40.29
CA TRP A 270 8.37 -41.97 -39.24
C TRP A 270 8.87 -42.99 -38.23
N PHE A 271 8.79 -42.67 -36.94
CA PHE A 271 9.12 -43.59 -35.84
C PHE A 271 7.91 -43.85 -34.95
N TYR A 272 7.88 -45.04 -34.36
CA TYR A 272 6.90 -45.44 -33.37
C TYR A 272 7.61 -46.20 -32.25
N ASP A 273 7.21 -45.90 -31.02
CA ASP A 273 7.59 -46.59 -29.79
C ASP A 273 7.05 -48.03 -29.70
N SER A 274 7.33 -48.68 -28.57
CA SER A 274 6.87 -50.01 -28.18
C SER A 274 5.69 -50.01 -27.20
N ALA A 275 5.90 -50.50 -25.98
CA ALA A 275 4.91 -50.58 -24.90
C ALA A 275 5.61 -50.69 -23.52
N GLY A 276 6.78 -50.07 -23.42
CA GLY A 276 7.66 -50.01 -22.26
C GLY A 276 8.78 -49.01 -22.55
N ASP A 277 9.44 -48.56 -21.49
CA ASP A 277 10.28 -47.35 -21.45
C ASP A 277 11.30 -47.27 -22.62
N ASP A 278 11.00 -46.42 -23.61
CA ASP A 278 11.82 -46.21 -24.81
C ASP A 278 12.56 -44.85 -24.77
N THR A 279 13.69 -44.75 -25.46
CA THR A 279 14.55 -43.54 -25.50
C THR A 279 14.74 -43.02 -26.91
N LEU A 280 14.60 -41.71 -27.09
CA LEU A 280 14.74 -41.00 -28.37
C LEU A 280 15.81 -39.90 -28.26
N THR A 281 16.71 -39.83 -29.24
CA THR A 281 17.62 -38.70 -29.47
C THR A 281 17.41 -38.17 -30.89
N MET A 282 17.28 -36.84 -31.05
CA MET A 282 17.16 -36.18 -32.35
C MET A 282 18.13 -34.99 -32.40
N THR A 283 18.76 -34.76 -33.55
CA THR A 283 19.62 -33.61 -33.83
C THR A 283 19.22 -32.97 -35.17
N ASP A 284 19.97 -31.97 -35.64
CA ASP A 284 19.84 -31.40 -36.99
C ASP A 284 20.02 -32.42 -38.14
N SER A 285 20.60 -33.59 -37.86
CA SER A 285 21.09 -34.52 -38.89
C SER A 285 20.98 -36.01 -38.55
N THR A 286 20.57 -36.39 -37.34
CA THR A 286 20.37 -37.79 -36.91
C THR A 286 19.18 -37.92 -35.96
N THR A 287 18.30 -38.89 -36.19
CA THR A 287 17.34 -39.38 -35.20
C THR A 287 17.65 -40.83 -34.85
N GLN A 288 17.78 -41.15 -33.57
CA GLN A 288 17.94 -42.50 -33.05
C GLN A 288 16.86 -42.78 -32.00
N MET A 289 16.14 -43.89 -32.14
CA MET A 289 15.18 -44.40 -31.16
C MET A 289 15.58 -45.81 -30.76
N THR A 290 15.89 -45.99 -29.48
CA THR A 290 16.34 -47.24 -28.89
C THR A 290 15.34 -47.71 -27.85
N GLY A 291 14.93 -48.97 -27.97
CA GLY A 291 14.08 -49.68 -27.02
C GLY A 291 14.68 -51.01 -26.59
N THR A 292 13.94 -51.78 -25.79
CA THR A 292 14.47 -53.02 -25.18
C THR A 292 14.83 -54.14 -26.17
N THR A 293 14.36 -54.06 -27.42
CA THR A 293 14.61 -55.06 -28.49
C THR A 293 14.80 -54.43 -29.88
N PHE A 294 15.15 -53.15 -29.96
CA PHE A 294 15.37 -52.47 -31.24
C PHE A 294 16.21 -51.19 -31.07
N ASP A 295 16.96 -50.83 -32.10
CA ASP A 295 17.67 -49.57 -32.25
C ASP A 295 17.50 -49.07 -33.70
N ASN A 296 16.59 -48.12 -33.90
CA ASN A 296 16.31 -47.55 -35.22
C ASN A 296 16.99 -46.19 -35.33
N THR A 297 17.74 -45.96 -36.41
CA THR A 297 18.44 -44.71 -36.72
C THR A 297 18.06 -44.20 -38.11
N ALA A 298 17.82 -42.89 -38.25
CA ALA A 298 17.58 -42.20 -39.51
C ALA A 298 18.49 -40.97 -39.62
N ASN A 299 19.36 -40.96 -40.63
CA ASN A 299 20.39 -39.95 -40.86
C ASN A 299 19.98 -39.01 -42.00
N SER A 300 20.08 -37.70 -41.77
CA SER A 300 19.97 -36.61 -42.76
C SER A 300 18.64 -36.53 -43.53
N PHE A 301 17.53 -36.90 -42.88
CA PHE A 301 16.16 -36.72 -43.40
C PHE A 301 15.68 -35.28 -43.17
N ASP A 302 15.09 -34.65 -44.19
CA ASP A 302 14.46 -33.30 -44.11
C ASP A 302 13.40 -33.21 -42.98
N ARG A 303 12.70 -34.32 -42.72
CA ARG A 303 11.64 -34.40 -41.70
C ARG A 303 11.60 -35.75 -41.00
N VAL A 304 11.46 -35.72 -39.68
CA VAL A 304 11.21 -36.89 -38.84
C VAL A 304 10.00 -36.65 -37.95
N ASP A 305 9.02 -37.56 -37.99
CA ASP A 305 7.85 -37.58 -37.10
C ASP A 305 7.90 -38.80 -36.18
N VAL A 306 7.88 -38.57 -34.88
CA VAL A 306 7.99 -39.61 -33.84
C VAL A 306 6.75 -39.64 -32.99
N TYR A 307 6.16 -40.83 -32.84
CA TYR A 307 4.94 -41.05 -32.06
C TYR A 307 5.20 -42.03 -30.92
N GLY A 308 4.88 -41.61 -29.69
CA GLY A 308 4.77 -42.45 -28.51
C GLY A 308 3.34 -42.97 -28.32
N SER A 309 3.21 -44.09 -27.61
CA SER A 309 1.97 -44.66 -27.13
C SER A 309 1.75 -44.30 -25.66
N ASN A 310 0.51 -44.34 -25.19
CA ASN A 310 0.20 -44.03 -23.78
C ASN A 310 0.52 -45.22 -22.84
N SER A 311 1.68 -45.86 -23.03
CA SER A 311 2.11 -47.06 -22.30
C SER A 311 3.63 -47.25 -22.32
N GLY A 312 4.34 -46.39 -21.58
CA GLY A 312 5.78 -46.43 -21.40
C GLY A 312 6.19 -45.53 -20.23
N SER A 313 7.39 -44.96 -20.33
CA SER A 313 7.89 -43.88 -19.47
C SER A 313 8.88 -43.05 -20.29
N ASP A 314 8.41 -42.59 -21.44
CA ASP A 314 9.26 -42.45 -22.63
C ASP A 314 9.95 -41.09 -22.69
N THR A 315 11.26 -41.12 -22.97
CA THR A 315 12.13 -39.94 -22.86
C THR A 315 12.74 -39.56 -24.21
N ALA A 316 12.55 -38.31 -24.61
CA ALA A 316 13.14 -37.71 -25.79
C ALA A 316 14.19 -36.64 -25.42
N THR A 317 15.18 -36.48 -26.29
CA THR A 317 16.17 -35.39 -26.29
C THR A 317 16.29 -34.83 -27.70
N LEU A 318 16.14 -33.51 -27.87
CA LEU A 318 16.25 -32.82 -29.16
C LEU A 318 17.35 -31.75 -29.07
N ASP A 319 18.42 -31.91 -29.85
CA ASP A 319 19.48 -30.90 -30.00
C ASP A 319 19.21 -29.97 -31.21
N ASP A 320 19.64 -28.72 -31.08
CA ASP A 320 19.63 -27.68 -32.11
C ASP A 320 20.70 -27.88 -33.21
N SER A 321 20.62 -27.04 -34.24
CA SER A 321 21.71 -26.78 -35.18
C SER A 321 22.51 -25.53 -34.76
N ALA A 322 23.64 -25.26 -35.41
CA ALA A 322 24.39 -24.00 -35.25
C ALA A 322 23.76 -22.84 -36.07
N GLY A 323 22.43 -22.74 -36.05
CA GLY A 323 21.60 -21.83 -36.83
C GLY A 323 20.44 -21.27 -36.00
N ASN A 324 19.64 -20.37 -36.58
CA ASN A 324 18.46 -19.81 -35.90
C ASN A 324 17.30 -20.81 -35.96
N ASP A 325 17.05 -21.49 -34.84
CA ASP A 325 16.09 -22.58 -34.75
C ASP A 325 14.87 -22.24 -33.89
N ARG A 326 13.81 -23.02 -34.05
CA ARG A 326 12.51 -22.74 -33.42
C ARG A 326 11.83 -23.98 -32.88
N LEU A 327 11.49 -23.90 -31.60
CA LEU A 327 10.72 -24.87 -30.86
C LEU A 327 9.26 -24.41 -30.81
N TYR A 328 8.33 -25.29 -31.16
CA TYR A 328 6.90 -25.15 -30.86
C TYR A 328 6.50 -26.30 -29.95
N ALA A 329 5.83 -26.03 -28.84
CA ALA A 329 5.36 -27.06 -27.92
C ALA A 329 3.97 -26.80 -27.34
N ASN A 330 3.31 -27.89 -26.97
CA ASN A 330 2.21 -27.96 -26.02
C ASN A 330 2.38 -29.25 -25.20
N ILE A 331 1.49 -29.50 -24.24
CA ILE A 331 1.61 -30.66 -23.33
C ILE A 331 1.35 -32.05 -23.99
N ASN A 332 1.24 -32.12 -25.32
CA ASN A 332 1.12 -33.37 -26.08
C ASN A 332 2.20 -33.53 -27.15
N GLN A 333 2.64 -32.42 -27.76
CA GLN A 333 3.49 -32.43 -28.96
C GLN A 333 4.56 -31.35 -28.90
N VAL A 334 5.76 -31.73 -29.34
CA VAL A 334 6.96 -30.89 -29.42
C VAL A 334 7.50 -30.94 -30.85
N ILE A 335 7.86 -29.78 -31.40
CA ILE A 335 8.42 -29.64 -32.75
C ILE A 335 9.65 -28.73 -32.67
N LEU A 336 10.85 -29.26 -32.90
CA LEU A 336 12.06 -28.47 -33.13
C LEU A 336 12.31 -28.41 -34.64
N THR A 337 12.50 -27.23 -35.21
CA THR A 337 12.74 -27.07 -36.65
C THR A 337 13.68 -25.90 -36.95
N GLY A 338 14.50 -26.09 -37.97
CA GLY A 338 15.58 -25.18 -38.33
C GLY A 338 15.88 -25.17 -39.82
N THR A 339 17.09 -24.76 -40.19
CA THR A 339 17.50 -24.74 -41.61
C THR A 339 17.89 -26.13 -42.10
N GLY A 340 16.91 -26.88 -42.59
CA GLY A 340 17.10 -28.20 -43.20
C GLY A 340 16.61 -29.40 -42.38
N PHE A 341 15.92 -29.16 -41.25
CA PHE A 341 15.33 -30.22 -40.45
C PHE A 341 13.98 -29.83 -39.83
N TYR A 342 13.14 -30.84 -39.61
CA TYR A 342 11.88 -30.75 -38.87
C TYR A 342 11.74 -32.02 -38.02
N ASN A 343 11.92 -31.89 -36.71
CA ASN A 343 11.86 -32.96 -35.74
C ASN A 343 10.58 -32.81 -34.90
N LEU A 344 9.63 -33.73 -35.06
CA LEU A 344 8.38 -33.76 -34.30
C LEU A 344 8.35 -34.97 -33.37
N VAL A 345 7.98 -34.73 -32.11
CA VAL A 345 7.73 -35.75 -31.09
C VAL A 345 6.32 -35.53 -30.53
N ASP A 346 5.53 -36.61 -30.46
CA ASP A 346 4.14 -36.58 -30.03
C ASP A 346 3.90 -37.75 -29.07
N GLY A 347 3.25 -37.51 -27.92
CA GLY A 347 2.83 -38.54 -26.97
C GLY A 347 3.80 -38.88 -25.83
N PHE A 348 5.09 -38.53 -25.93
CA PHE A 348 6.15 -38.86 -24.94
C PHE A 348 5.89 -38.28 -23.53
N ASP A 349 6.52 -38.86 -22.51
CA ASP A 349 6.38 -38.43 -21.11
C ASP A 349 7.41 -37.36 -20.68
N THR A 350 8.58 -37.30 -21.31
CA THR A 350 9.57 -36.23 -21.05
C THR A 350 10.31 -35.90 -22.33
N VAL A 351 10.43 -34.61 -22.65
CA VAL A 351 11.08 -34.11 -23.87
C VAL A 351 12.04 -32.99 -23.50
N ASN A 352 13.33 -33.32 -23.46
CA ASN A 352 14.39 -32.35 -23.21
C ASN A 352 14.82 -31.70 -24.54
N VAL A 353 15.05 -30.39 -24.56
CA VAL A 353 15.49 -29.64 -25.74
C VAL A 353 16.71 -28.80 -25.40
N SER A 354 17.73 -28.84 -26.25
CA SER A 354 19.06 -28.29 -25.99
C SER A 354 19.44 -27.33 -27.11
N THR A 355 19.62 -26.04 -26.81
CA THR A 355 20.13 -25.03 -27.77
C THR A 355 21.62 -24.74 -27.57
N GLY A 356 22.40 -25.83 -27.52
CA GLY A 356 23.83 -25.81 -27.18
C GLY A 356 24.78 -25.51 -28.35
N ASN A 357 24.31 -25.59 -29.60
CA ASN A 357 25.10 -25.37 -30.81
C ASN A 357 25.01 -23.90 -31.30
N GLY A 358 23.88 -23.25 -31.06
CA GLY A 358 23.73 -21.80 -30.88
C GLY A 358 23.37 -21.00 -32.13
N GLY A 359 22.31 -20.21 -32.01
CA GLY A 359 21.82 -19.28 -33.04
C GLY A 359 21.35 -17.94 -32.48
N ILE A 360 20.05 -17.69 -32.60
CA ILE A 360 19.24 -16.78 -31.77
C ILE A 360 17.85 -17.42 -31.80
N ASP A 361 17.51 -18.10 -30.73
CA ASP A 361 16.60 -19.24 -30.82
C ASP A 361 15.31 -18.99 -30.04
N ARG A 362 14.20 -19.56 -30.51
CA ARG A 362 12.86 -19.24 -30.00
C ARG A 362 12.06 -20.46 -29.59
N ALA A 363 11.51 -20.43 -28.37
CA ALA A 363 10.47 -21.33 -27.90
C ALA A 363 9.08 -20.65 -27.99
N ASP A 364 8.10 -21.37 -28.54
CA ASP A 364 6.68 -21.04 -28.55
C ASP A 364 5.89 -22.15 -27.85
N PHE A 365 5.44 -21.89 -26.62
CA PHE A 365 4.53 -22.74 -25.86
C PHE A 365 3.07 -22.32 -26.11
N SER A 366 2.17 -23.29 -26.18
CA SER A 366 0.75 -23.08 -26.48
C SER A 366 -0.13 -23.97 -25.60
N GLY A 367 -1.24 -23.42 -25.11
CA GLY A 367 -2.06 -24.07 -24.09
C GLY A 367 -3.05 -25.12 -24.58
N THR A 368 -3.60 -25.90 -23.66
CA THR A 368 -4.65 -26.92 -23.90
C THR A 368 -5.79 -26.85 -22.86
N ASP A 369 -6.71 -27.82 -22.82
CA ASP A 369 -7.81 -27.87 -21.83
C ASP A 369 -7.34 -28.43 -20.45
N ALA A 370 -6.13 -28.06 -20.01
CA ALA A 370 -5.42 -28.66 -18.88
C ALA A 370 -4.63 -27.60 -18.08
N ASP A 371 -4.45 -27.81 -16.78
CA ASP A 371 -3.77 -26.84 -15.90
C ASP A 371 -2.27 -26.81 -16.23
N GLU A 372 -1.80 -25.74 -16.86
CA GLU A 372 -0.45 -25.66 -17.43
C GLU A 372 0.47 -24.71 -16.65
N ASN A 373 1.67 -25.21 -16.37
CA ASN A 373 2.70 -24.58 -15.55
C ASN A 373 3.91 -24.30 -16.46
N VAL A 374 4.22 -23.02 -16.65
CA VAL A 374 5.36 -22.56 -17.45
C VAL A 374 6.39 -21.87 -16.56
N ASN A 375 7.63 -22.36 -16.55
CA ASN A 375 8.76 -21.62 -16.00
C ASN A 375 9.55 -21.03 -17.17
N THR A 376 10.03 -19.80 -17.04
CA THR A 376 10.92 -19.18 -18.04
C THR A 376 12.04 -18.42 -17.34
N GLY A 377 13.24 -18.53 -17.88
CA GLY A 377 14.41 -17.80 -17.44
C GLY A 377 15.57 -18.02 -18.41
N ARG A 378 16.68 -17.34 -18.16
CA ARG A 378 17.83 -17.26 -19.06
C ARG A 378 18.46 -18.63 -19.44
N THR A 379 18.38 -19.62 -18.56
CA THR A 379 19.06 -20.92 -18.68
C THR A 379 18.11 -22.11 -18.50
N GLU A 380 16.82 -21.84 -18.36
CA GLU A 380 15.78 -22.86 -18.21
C GLU A 380 14.43 -22.26 -18.60
N ALA A 381 13.73 -22.91 -19.53
CA ALA A 381 12.31 -22.70 -19.71
C ALA A 381 11.62 -24.05 -19.86
N SER A 382 10.54 -24.26 -19.12
CA SER A 382 9.83 -25.53 -19.10
C SER A 382 8.33 -25.35 -19.21
N LEU A 383 7.67 -26.32 -19.83
CA LEU A 383 6.22 -26.47 -19.90
C LEU A 383 5.84 -27.81 -19.26
N SER A 384 4.91 -27.78 -18.31
CA SER A 384 4.40 -28.98 -17.64
C SER A 384 2.92 -28.87 -17.26
N SER A 385 2.27 -29.99 -16.95
CA SER A 385 0.91 -30.00 -16.40
C SER A 385 0.80 -31.01 -15.26
N THR A 386 -0.06 -30.68 -14.28
CA THR A 386 -0.34 -31.53 -13.11
C THR A 386 -1.68 -32.27 -13.20
N SER A 387 -2.52 -31.93 -14.19
CA SER A 387 -3.81 -32.61 -14.43
C SER A 387 -3.71 -33.89 -15.29
N LEU A 388 -2.54 -34.17 -15.87
CA LEU A 388 -2.27 -35.38 -16.66
C LEU A 388 -1.78 -36.56 -15.79
N PRO A 389 -1.99 -37.83 -16.21
CA PRO A 389 -1.62 -39.00 -15.40
C PRO A 389 -0.10 -39.24 -15.29
N THR A 390 0.68 -38.66 -16.20
CA THR A 390 2.13 -38.53 -16.13
C THR A 390 2.48 -37.04 -16.19
N THR A 391 3.50 -36.61 -15.43
CA THR A 391 4.00 -35.24 -15.52
C THR A 391 4.78 -35.08 -16.80
N ARG A 392 4.07 -34.75 -17.89
CA ARG A 392 4.73 -34.34 -19.12
C ARG A 392 5.53 -33.07 -18.86
N LEU A 393 6.80 -33.13 -19.24
CA LEU A 393 7.76 -32.06 -19.10
C LEU A 393 8.42 -31.83 -20.45
N VAL A 394 8.28 -30.61 -20.96
CA VAL A 394 9.23 -30.05 -21.92
C VAL A 394 10.23 -29.23 -21.11
N ASP A 395 11.52 -29.57 -21.17
CA ASP A 395 12.59 -28.82 -20.50
C ASP A 395 13.56 -28.25 -21.55
N THR A 396 14.03 -27.02 -21.38
CA THR A 396 14.77 -26.30 -22.42
C THR A 396 15.86 -25.38 -21.85
N ASP A 397 17.09 -25.48 -22.36
CA ASP A 397 18.21 -24.57 -22.02
C ASP A 397 18.71 -23.82 -23.29
N GLY A 398 19.10 -22.57 -23.10
CA GLY A 398 19.79 -21.68 -24.06
C GLY A 398 18.93 -20.66 -24.83
N PHE A 399 17.62 -20.83 -24.92
CA PHE A 399 16.73 -20.00 -25.76
C PHE A 399 16.75 -18.49 -25.41
N GLU A 400 17.07 -17.60 -26.37
CA GLU A 400 16.97 -16.14 -26.17
C GLU A 400 15.53 -15.61 -26.12
N MET A 401 14.55 -16.28 -26.73
CA MET A 401 13.16 -15.84 -26.73
C MET A 401 12.20 -16.96 -26.33
N VAL A 402 11.45 -16.76 -25.26
CA VAL A 402 10.37 -17.67 -24.82
C VAL A 402 9.03 -16.94 -24.94
N VAL A 403 8.07 -17.58 -25.59
CA VAL A 403 6.69 -17.07 -25.74
C VAL A 403 5.73 -18.17 -25.33
N ALA A 404 4.88 -17.94 -24.33
CA ALA A 404 3.80 -18.85 -23.95
C ALA A 404 2.43 -18.18 -24.13
N ASP A 405 1.52 -18.85 -24.84
CA ASP A 405 0.20 -18.30 -25.18
C ASP A 405 -0.92 -19.28 -24.80
N MET A 406 -1.58 -18.99 -23.67
CA MET A 406 -2.70 -19.77 -23.13
C MET A 406 -4.06 -19.10 -23.43
N ARG A 407 -4.12 -18.18 -24.41
CA ARG A 407 -5.37 -17.49 -24.75
C ARG A 407 -6.28 -18.37 -25.61
N GLY A 408 -7.34 -18.86 -24.99
CA GLY A 408 -8.39 -19.65 -25.66
C GLY A 408 -8.30 -21.16 -25.44
N SER A 409 -7.28 -21.61 -24.69
CA SER A 409 -7.33 -22.81 -23.85
C SER A 409 -8.24 -22.59 -22.63
N GLY A 410 -8.32 -23.58 -21.73
CA GLY A 410 -8.96 -23.41 -20.44
C GLY A 410 -8.36 -24.35 -19.39
N GLY A 411 -7.97 -23.80 -18.25
CA GLY A 411 -7.33 -24.51 -17.15
C GLY A 411 -7.35 -23.66 -15.88
N THR A 412 -6.24 -23.64 -15.16
CA THR A 412 -5.88 -22.61 -14.19
C THR A 412 -4.38 -22.43 -14.29
N ASP A 413 -3.96 -21.55 -15.21
CA ASP A 413 -2.62 -21.60 -15.79
C ASP A 413 -1.65 -20.69 -15.04
N GLN A 414 -0.43 -21.19 -14.80
CA GLN A 414 0.56 -20.53 -13.95
C GLN A 414 1.89 -20.33 -14.68
N ALA A 415 2.44 -19.11 -14.59
CA ALA A 415 3.74 -18.76 -15.14
C ALA A 415 4.71 -18.27 -14.06
N TRP A 416 5.98 -18.66 -14.19
CA TRP A 416 7.11 -18.12 -13.42
C TRP A 416 8.14 -17.48 -14.36
N LEU A 417 8.54 -16.25 -14.04
CA LEU A 417 9.52 -15.45 -14.77
C LEU A 417 10.75 -15.25 -13.87
N HIS A 418 11.85 -15.93 -14.19
CA HIS A 418 13.08 -15.95 -13.40
C HIS A 418 14.14 -14.99 -13.97
N ASP A 419 14.72 -14.21 -13.07
CA ASP A 419 15.78 -13.22 -13.33
C ASP A 419 17.15 -13.85 -13.68
N SER A 420 18.09 -13.05 -14.19
CA SER A 420 19.48 -13.43 -14.41
C SER A 420 20.48 -12.54 -13.67
N GLN A 421 21.29 -13.14 -12.80
CA GLN A 421 22.16 -12.42 -11.88
C GLN A 421 23.07 -11.38 -12.55
N GLY A 422 22.98 -10.13 -12.10
CA GLY A 422 23.89 -9.04 -12.46
C GLY A 422 23.42 -8.14 -13.59
N ARG A 423 22.10 -7.93 -13.71
CA ARG A 423 21.44 -7.07 -14.70
C ARG A 423 20.35 -6.22 -14.07
N ILE A 424 19.82 -5.25 -14.80
CA ILE A 424 18.67 -4.45 -14.38
C ILE A 424 17.49 -4.88 -15.22
N ASP A 425 16.53 -5.54 -14.60
CA ASP A 425 15.44 -6.20 -15.31
C ASP A 425 14.13 -5.41 -15.28
N TYR A 426 13.40 -5.55 -16.38
CA TYR A 426 12.18 -4.79 -16.66
C TYR A 426 10.99 -5.75 -16.79
N ILE A 427 10.30 -5.94 -15.67
CA ILE A 427 9.12 -6.79 -15.59
C ILE A 427 7.87 -5.92 -15.81
N ARG A 428 6.98 -6.35 -16.70
CA ARG A 428 5.65 -5.76 -16.83
C ARG A 428 4.58 -6.82 -16.68
N PHE A 429 3.61 -6.53 -15.82
CA PHE A 429 2.38 -7.27 -15.65
C PHE A 429 1.19 -6.50 -16.23
N SER A 430 0.25 -7.22 -16.85
CA SER A 430 -1.07 -6.73 -17.25
C SER A 430 -2.00 -7.96 -17.37
N PRO A 431 -3.34 -7.83 -17.25
CA PRO A 431 -4.23 -9.00 -17.07
C PRO A 431 -4.16 -10.07 -18.17
N GLU A 432 -4.06 -9.67 -19.44
CA GLU A 432 -3.95 -10.63 -20.57
C GLU A 432 -2.50 -10.94 -20.98
N SER A 433 -1.50 -10.22 -20.47
CA SER A 433 -0.12 -10.31 -20.96
C SER A 433 0.93 -9.77 -19.98
N SER A 434 1.96 -10.56 -19.72
CA SER A 434 3.11 -10.18 -18.88
C SER A 434 4.44 -10.51 -19.59
N TYR A 435 5.52 -9.79 -19.27
CA TYR A 435 6.84 -10.04 -19.85
C TYR A 435 8.01 -9.66 -18.92
N LEU A 436 9.17 -10.29 -19.15
CA LEU A 436 10.48 -10.02 -18.53
C LEU A 436 11.53 -9.81 -19.64
N HIS A 437 12.56 -8.99 -19.38
CA HIS A 437 13.52 -8.59 -20.41
C HIS A 437 14.91 -8.19 -19.85
N ASP A 438 15.88 -9.12 -19.90
CA ASP A 438 17.25 -8.92 -19.35
C ASP A 438 18.20 -8.14 -20.30
N GLY A 439 17.74 -7.79 -21.51
CA GLY A 439 18.54 -7.15 -22.56
C GLY A 439 19.29 -8.12 -23.48
N SER A 440 19.18 -9.43 -23.24
CA SER A 440 19.62 -10.53 -24.11
C SER A 440 18.62 -11.70 -24.18
N HIS A 441 17.83 -11.93 -23.13
CA HIS A 441 16.72 -12.88 -23.08
C HIS A 441 15.38 -12.14 -22.96
N GLN A 442 14.31 -12.70 -23.51
CA GLN A 442 12.95 -12.14 -23.47
C GLN A 442 11.90 -13.22 -23.22
N SER A 443 11.14 -13.09 -22.13
CA SER A 443 9.98 -13.94 -21.82
C SER A 443 8.68 -13.17 -22.06
N TYR A 444 7.76 -13.75 -22.82
CA TYR A 444 6.40 -13.23 -23.00
C TYR A 444 5.38 -14.30 -22.63
N VAL A 445 4.44 -13.97 -21.75
CA VAL A 445 3.38 -14.89 -21.30
C VAL A 445 2.01 -14.24 -21.48
N TYR A 446 1.05 -14.97 -22.04
CA TYR A 446 -0.28 -14.47 -22.38
C TYR A 446 -1.39 -15.38 -21.87
N GLY A 447 -2.44 -14.80 -21.28
CA GLY A 447 -3.66 -15.52 -20.87
C GLY A 447 -3.55 -16.42 -19.64
N PHE A 448 -2.59 -16.19 -18.75
CA PHE A 448 -2.38 -16.97 -17.52
C PHE A 448 -3.20 -16.43 -16.33
N ASP A 449 -3.85 -17.32 -15.56
CA ASP A 449 -4.53 -16.96 -14.31
C ASP A 449 -3.57 -16.46 -13.21
N GLN A 450 -2.33 -16.96 -13.18
CA GLN A 450 -1.28 -16.43 -12.31
C GLN A 450 0.06 -16.24 -13.04
N VAL A 451 0.69 -15.08 -12.88
CA VAL A 451 2.09 -14.86 -13.26
C VAL A 451 2.90 -14.43 -12.03
N THR A 452 4.03 -15.08 -11.80
CA THR A 452 4.96 -14.82 -10.69
C THR A 452 6.30 -14.39 -11.29
N ALA A 453 6.96 -13.38 -10.75
CA ALA A 453 8.34 -13.04 -11.11
C ALA A 453 9.21 -12.92 -9.86
N GLU A 454 10.41 -13.51 -9.89
CA GLU A 454 11.34 -13.53 -8.76
C GLU A 454 12.69 -12.97 -9.22
N THR A 455 13.10 -11.81 -8.69
CA THR A 455 14.41 -11.19 -9.02
C THR A 455 15.42 -11.24 -7.87
N LEU A 456 16.70 -11.11 -8.21
CA LEU A 456 17.79 -11.18 -7.25
C LEU A 456 18.11 -9.78 -6.69
N LEU A 457 17.73 -9.56 -5.43
CA LEU A 457 17.82 -8.33 -4.61
C LEU A 457 19.10 -7.46 -4.71
N GLU A 458 20.18 -7.94 -5.31
CA GLU A 458 21.41 -7.17 -5.51
C GLU A 458 21.21 -5.99 -6.51
N GLU A 459 20.27 -6.08 -7.46
CA GLU A 459 20.16 -5.17 -8.61
C GLU A 459 18.97 -4.18 -8.58
N ASN A 460 18.93 -3.22 -9.51
CA ASN A 460 18.01 -2.06 -9.46
C ASN A 460 16.68 -2.29 -10.22
N ASP A 461 16.07 -3.46 -10.01
CA ASP A 461 14.95 -3.94 -10.85
C ASP A 461 13.65 -3.17 -10.63
N ARG A 462 12.82 -3.16 -11.69
CA ARG A 462 11.58 -2.40 -11.74
C ARG A 462 10.43 -3.20 -12.30
N VAL A 463 9.34 -3.21 -11.54
CA VAL A 463 8.07 -3.84 -11.89
C VAL A 463 7.08 -2.75 -12.31
N TRP A 464 6.43 -2.94 -13.46
CA TRP A 464 5.22 -2.21 -13.83
C TRP A 464 4.02 -3.14 -13.69
N MET A 465 2.93 -2.64 -13.10
CA MET A 465 1.67 -3.38 -12.99
C MET A 465 0.53 -2.52 -13.57
N VAL A 466 -0.45 -3.17 -14.19
CA VAL A 466 -1.62 -2.53 -14.78
C VAL A 466 -2.84 -3.32 -14.36
N ASP A 467 -3.90 -2.59 -14.04
CA ASP A 467 -5.24 -3.05 -13.74
C ASP A 467 -5.96 -3.73 -14.92
N SER A 468 -7.18 -4.16 -14.64
CA SER A 468 -8.19 -4.67 -15.56
C SER A 468 -9.37 -3.71 -15.65
N ASN A 469 -10.53 -4.19 -16.12
CA ASN A 469 -11.70 -3.35 -16.36
C ASN A 469 -12.82 -3.52 -15.31
N GLY A 470 -12.44 -3.87 -14.09
CA GLY A 470 -13.28 -3.99 -12.90
C GLY A 470 -12.42 -4.05 -11.65
N ASP A 471 -13.06 -4.03 -10.47
CA ASP A 471 -12.44 -3.81 -9.17
C ASP A 471 -11.20 -4.70 -8.89
N ASP A 472 -10.03 -4.08 -8.80
CA ASP A 472 -8.74 -4.74 -8.60
C ASP A 472 -8.02 -4.25 -7.32
N SER A 473 -7.23 -5.13 -6.70
CA SER A 473 -6.53 -4.88 -5.42
C SER A 473 -5.02 -5.12 -5.53
N LEU A 474 -4.24 -4.23 -4.91
CA LEU A 474 -2.77 -4.24 -4.88
C LEU A 474 -2.25 -4.26 -3.44
N THR A 475 -1.29 -5.12 -3.14
CA THR A 475 -0.56 -5.15 -1.85
C THR A 475 0.94 -5.11 -2.09
N ILE A 476 1.65 -4.21 -1.39
CA ILE A 476 3.10 -4.00 -1.48
C ILE A 476 3.70 -4.06 -0.07
N ASP A 477 4.70 -4.91 0.14
CA ASP A 477 5.42 -5.06 1.41
C ASP A 477 6.96 -5.14 1.19
N SER A 478 7.72 -5.61 2.19
CA SER A 478 9.18 -5.76 2.11
C SER A 478 9.64 -6.96 1.29
N ASP A 479 8.78 -7.96 1.12
CA ASP A 479 9.10 -9.26 0.52
C ASP A 479 8.62 -9.31 -0.94
N GLY A 480 7.58 -8.54 -1.31
CA GLY A 480 7.13 -8.41 -2.68
C GLY A 480 5.96 -7.46 -2.95
N VAL A 481 5.32 -7.68 -4.10
CA VAL A 481 4.07 -7.04 -4.53
C VAL A 481 3.14 -8.09 -5.11
N THR A 482 1.84 -7.98 -4.82
CA THR A 482 0.78 -8.77 -5.44
C THR A 482 -0.29 -7.83 -5.97
N MET A 483 -0.72 -8.04 -7.22
CA MET A 483 -1.93 -7.44 -7.80
C MET A 483 -2.90 -8.55 -8.15
N THR A 484 -4.15 -8.44 -7.70
CA THR A 484 -5.20 -9.44 -7.91
C THR A 484 -6.45 -8.80 -8.47
N GLY A 485 -7.08 -9.50 -9.40
CA GLY A 485 -8.30 -9.05 -10.06
C GLY A 485 -9.22 -10.18 -10.48
N THR A 486 -10.24 -9.83 -11.27
CA THR A 486 -11.18 -10.82 -11.79
C THR A 486 -10.53 -11.70 -12.86
N GLY A 487 -10.05 -12.88 -12.46
CA GLY A 487 -9.45 -13.87 -13.36
C GLY A 487 -7.95 -13.69 -13.61
N TYR A 488 -7.25 -12.91 -12.80
CA TYR A 488 -5.78 -12.84 -12.86
C TYR A 488 -5.15 -12.55 -11.50
N LYS A 489 -3.91 -13.02 -11.32
CA LYS A 489 -3.03 -12.68 -10.19
C LYS A 489 -1.60 -12.49 -10.67
N ASN A 490 -1.05 -11.30 -10.47
CA ASN A 490 0.34 -10.98 -10.78
C ASN A 490 1.13 -10.79 -9.48
N ILE A 491 2.27 -11.46 -9.34
CA ILE A 491 3.13 -11.44 -8.14
C ILE A 491 4.56 -11.09 -8.55
N ALA A 492 5.24 -10.23 -7.80
CA ALA A 492 6.67 -9.98 -7.97
C ALA A 492 7.42 -9.97 -6.62
N SER A 493 8.70 -10.29 -6.64
CA SER A 493 9.64 -10.12 -5.52
C SER A 493 11.02 -9.68 -6.02
N GLY A 494 11.89 -9.21 -5.12
CA GLY A 494 13.29 -8.87 -5.45
C GLY A 494 13.55 -7.43 -5.94
N PHE A 495 12.51 -6.71 -6.36
CA PHE A 495 12.60 -5.38 -6.96
C PHE A 495 12.99 -4.26 -5.99
N LYS A 496 13.49 -3.14 -6.53
CA LYS A 496 13.66 -1.87 -5.78
C LYS A 496 12.58 -0.82 -6.11
N ARG A 497 11.74 -1.06 -7.12
CA ARG A 497 10.67 -0.14 -7.52
C ARG A 497 9.45 -0.81 -8.17
N VAL A 498 8.27 -0.50 -7.65
CA VAL A 498 6.96 -0.69 -8.31
C VAL A 498 6.48 0.61 -8.96
N ASP A 499 5.89 0.52 -10.16
CA ASP A 499 4.91 1.48 -10.67
C ASP A 499 3.63 0.76 -11.10
N ALA A 500 2.59 0.82 -10.26
CA ALA A 500 1.25 0.36 -10.61
C ALA A 500 0.39 1.52 -11.15
N TYR A 501 -0.66 1.16 -11.88
CA TYR A 501 -1.62 2.05 -12.51
C TYR A 501 -3.01 1.40 -12.44
N ALA A 502 -4.03 2.17 -12.07
CA ALA A 502 -5.45 1.84 -12.15
C ALA A 502 -6.13 2.80 -13.14
N ASN A 503 -6.11 2.50 -14.45
CA ASN A 503 -6.63 3.41 -15.48
C ASN A 503 -7.37 2.77 -16.66
N LEU A 504 -7.63 1.47 -16.61
CA LEU A 504 -8.62 0.78 -17.40
C LEU A 504 -9.98 0.75 -16.65
N GLY A 505 -9.92 0.62 -15.33
CA GLY A 505 -10.87 1.18 -14.35
C GLY A 505 -11.86 0.19 -13.72
N GLY A 506 -11.94 0.24 -12.39
CA GLY A 506 -12.92 -0.46 -11.56
C GLY A 506 -13.38 0.38 -10.37
N THR A 507 -12.88 0.04 -9.18
CA THR A 507 -12.88 0.85 -7.95
C THR A 507 -11.77 0.24 -7.09
N ASP A 508 -10.57 0.79 -7.25
CA ASP A 508 -9.36 0.00 -7.12
C ASP A 508 -8.57 0.39 -5.86
N ASP A 509 -8.05 -0.61 -5.14
CA ASP A 509 -7.38 -0.42 -3.85
C ASP A 509 -5.89 -0.77 -3.87
N ALA A 510 -5.10 -0.02 -3.09
CA ALA A 510 -3.67 -0.24 -2.92
C ALA A 510 -3.24 -0.13 -1.44
N THR A 511 -2.75 -1.23 -0.88
CA THR A 511 -2.13 -1.27 0.46
C THR A 511 -0.61 -1.27 0.35
N PHE A 512 0.06 -0.37 1.09
CA PHE A 512 1.49 -0.35 1.31
C PHE A 512 1.83 -0.66 2.77
N THR A 513 2.72 -1.61 3.03
CA THR A 513 3.35 -1.80 4.34
C THR A 513 4.76 -1.16 4.34
N ASP A 514 5.17 -0.57 5.46
CA ASP A 514 6.50 0.01 5.66
C ASP A 514 7.63 -1.02 5.72
N SER A 515 8.87 -0.54 5.65
CA SER A 515 10.08 -1.32 5.91
C SER A 515 10.60 -1.10 7.34
N ALA A 516 11.72 -1.74 7.69
CA ALA A 516 12.47 -1.47 8.93
C ALA A 516 13.45 -0.28 8.79
N LEU A 517 13.18 0.65 7.87
CA LEU A 517 13.90 1.89 7.62
C LEU A 517 12.95 3.08 7.84
N ASN A 518 13.48 4.30 7.83
CA ASN A 518 12.64 5.49 7.84
C ASN A 518 11.90 5.65 6.50
N ASP A 519 10.60 5.41 6.48
CA ASP A 519 9.74 5.49 5.30
C ASP A 519 8.96 6.82 5.20
N GLU A 520 8.81 7.28 3.96
CA GLU A 520 8.09 8.48 3.58
C GLU A 520 6.91 8.11 2.67
N ALA A 521 5.71 8.07 3.25
CA ALA A 521 4.45 7.88 2.53
C ALA A 521 3.93 9.24 2.02
N ARG A 522 3.53 9.31 0.75
CA ARG A 522 2.91 10.50 0.16
C ARG A 522 1.66 10.12 -0.64
N ALA A 523 0.57 10.85 -0.40
CA ALA A 523 -0.72 10.60 -1.03
C ALA A 523 -1.29 11.91 -1.62
N TYR A 524 -1.66 11.85 -2.89
CA TYR A 524 -2.37 12.89 -3.64
C TYR A 524 -3.67 12.27 -4.19
N SER A 525 -4.55 13.09 -4.77
CA SER A 525 -5.82 12.65 -5.34
C SER A 525 -5.75 11.67 -6.54
N ASN A 526 -4.58 11.49 -7.17
CA ASN A 526 -4.40 10.51 -8.26
C ASN A 526 -3.02 9.82 -8.29
N LEU A 527 -2.22 9.99 -7.23
CA LEU A 527 -0.84 9.50 -7.15
C LEU A 527 -0.52 9.24 -5.69
N ALA A 528 -0.01 8.05 -5.37
CA ALA A 528 0.52 7.79 -4.04
C ALA A 528 1.82 6.97 -4.12
N PHE A 529 2.70 7.11 -3.12
CA PHE A 529 3.94 6.35 -3.04
C PHE A 529 4.48 6.24 -1.63
N ILE A 530 5.19 5.15 -1.35
CA ILE A 530 6.08 5.01 -0.19
C ILE A 530 7.53 4.90 -0.67
N ARG A 531 8.47 5.43 0.11
CA ARG A 531 9.91 5.34 -0.19
C ARG A 531 10.79 5.46 1.04
N ASN A 532 11.96 4.84 0.96
CA ASN A 532 13.06 4.96 1.93
C ASN A 532 14.39 5.15 1.16
N SER A 533 15.51 4.67 1.72
CA SER A 533 16.84 4.74 1.08
C SER A 533 17.13 3.60 0.08
N GLU A 534 16.32 2.54 0.06
CA GLU A 534 16.57 1.31 -0.71
C GLU A 534 15.45 1.02 -1.72
N SER A 535 14.18 1.32 -1.40
CA SER A 535 13.03 1.13 -2.30
C SER A 535 12.20 2.41 -2.55
N THR A 536 11.39 2.39 -3.61
CA THR A 536 10.39 3.43 -3.93
C THR A 536 9.24 2.82 -4.73
N ASN A 537 8.07 2.71 -4.12
CA ASN A 537 6.91 2.02 -4.71
C ASN A 537 5.78 3.02 -4.96
N VAL A 538 5.22 3.03 -6.17
CA VAL A 538 4.32 4.10 -6.66
C VAL A 538 3.05 3.51 -7.26
N VAL A 539 1.90 4.07 -6.89
CA VAL A 539 0.58 3.76 -7.45
C VAL A 539 -0.04 5.02 -8.06
N ARG A 540 -0.92 4.86 -9.05
CA ARG A 540 -1.57 5.96 -9.77
C ARG A 540 -3.00 5.65 -10.11
N ASP A 541 -3.83 6.67 -9.96
CA ASP A 541 -5.23 6.72 -10.38
C ASP A 541 -6.17 5.72 -9.63
N PHE A 542 -5.68 5.05 -8.57
CA PHE A 542 -6.47 4.23 -7.63
C PHE A 542 -7.42 5.08 -6.77
N GLU A 543 -8.68 4.66 -6.60
CA GLU A 543 -9.64 5.34 -5.72
C GLU A 543 -9.34 5.19 -4.22
N ARG A 544 -8.65 4.12 -3.79
CA ARG A 544 -8.26 3.92 -2.39
C ARG A 544 -6.78 3.60 -2.23
N VAL A 545 -6.12 4.26 -1.28
CA VAL A 545 -4.75 3.93 -0.88
C VAL A 545 -4.64 3.89 0.64
N ASP A 546 -4.08 2.81 1.17
CA ASP A 546 -3.79 2.60 2.59
C ASP A 546 -2.28 2.45 2.80
N PHE A 547 -1.72 3.18 3.76
CA PHE A 547 -0.34 3.04 4.21
C PHE A 547 -0.32 2.48 5.64
N ILE A 548 0.45 1.44 5.91
CA ILE A 548 0.55 0.79 7.21
C ILE A 548 2.00 0.86 7.69
N SER A 549 2.26 1.43 8.86
CA SER A 549 3.57 1.42 9.50
C SER A 549 3.58 0.50 10.72
N GLU A 550 4.19 -0.68 10.58
CA GLU A 550 4.32 -1.69 11.64
C GLU A 550 5.71 -2.32 11.77
N ASN A 551 6.57 -2.23 10.74
CA ASN A 551 7.94 -2.77 10.74
C ASN A 551 8.95 -1.79 11.35
N GLY A 552 8.66 -0.49 11.31
CA GLY A 552 9.17 0.51 12.24
C GLY A 552 10.48 1.21 11.85
N GLY A 553 10.41 2.54 11.75
CA GLY A 553 11.55 3.43 11.56
C GLY A 553 11.38 4.73 12.37
N THR A 554 11.11 5.83 11.68
CA THR A 554 10.56 7.07 12.27
C THR A 554 9.85 7.80 11.15
N ASP A 555 8.61 7.38 10.94
CA ASP A 555 8.00 7.35 9.62
C ASP A 555 7.03 8.52 9.48
N THR A 556 6.85 9.01 8.26
CA THR A 556 6.04 10.21 8.02
C THR A 556 5.13 10.07 6.82
N ALA A 557 3.83 10.32 7.05
CA ALA A 557 2.81 10.41 6.02
C ALA A 557 2.55 11.88 5.60
N TYR A 558 2.39 12.10 4.30
CA TYR A 558 2.12 13.39 3.67
C TYR A 558 0.86 13.30 2.79
N PHE A 559 -0.18 14.06 3.10
CA PHE A 559 -1.43 14.13 2.34
C PHE A 559 -1.56 15.46 1.59
N TYR A 560 -2.12 15.42 0.38
CA TYR A 560 -2.32 16.57 -0.50
C TYR A 560 -3.72 16.54 -1.13
N ASP A 561 -4.38 17.70 -1.08
CA ASP A 561 -5.72 17.95 -1.58
C ASP A 561 -5.86 17.85 -3.12
N SER A 562 -7.09 18.05 -3.61
CA SER A 562 -7.43 18.09 -5.02
C SER A 562 -7.75 19.53 -5.48
N SER A 563 -8.91 19.74 -6.10
CA SER A 563 -9.52 21.05 -6.31
C SER A 563 -11.01 21.08 -5.97
N GLY A 564 -11.55 19.96 -5.46
CA GLY A 564 -12.85 19.88 -4.81
C GLY A 564 -12.75 20.23 -3.33
N ASP A 565 -13.79 19.90 -2.56
CA ASP A 565 -13.81 20.08 -1.10
C ASP A 565 -13.40 18.75 -0.43
N GLU A 566 -12.32 18.79 0.36
CA GLU A 566 -11.73 17.63 1.02
C GLU A 566 -11.92 17.64 2.55
N THR A 567 -11.91 16.45 3.17
CA THR A 567 -11.85 16.29 4.62
C THR A 567 -10.59 15.52 5.02
N TYR A 568 -9.77 16.15 5.87
CA TYR A 568 -8.66 15.52 6.56
C TYR A 568 -9.05 15.20 8.01
N THR A 569 -8.76 13.98 8.47
CA THR A 569 -9.04 13.55 9.84
C THR A 569 -7.85 12.75 10.36
N ALA A 570 -7.30 13.09 11.52
CA ALA A 570 -6.12 12.42 12.07
C ALA A 570 -6.09 12.37 13.62
N SER A 571 -5.54 11.28 14.15
CA SER A 571 -5.20 11.04 15.56
C SER A 571 -3.69 10.69 15.67
N PRO A 572 -3.18 10.34 16.87
CA PRO A 572 -1.83 9.78 17.01
C PRO A 572 -1.64 8.43 16.31
N GLU A 573 -2.72 7.66 16.14
CA GLU A 573 -2.70 6.29 15.60
C GLU A 573 -2.91 6.25 14.09
N GLU A 574 -3.84 7.04 13.54
CA GLU A 574 -4.23 7.00 12.12
C GLU A 574 -4.50 8.40 11.54
N ALA A 575 -4.40 8.53 10.23
CA ALA A 575 -4.81 9.71 9.48
C ALA A 575 -5.45 9.35 8.14
N SER A 576 -6.38 10.19 7.68
CA SER A 576 -7.06 10.03 6.40
C SER A 576 -7.28 11.38 5.71
N MET A 577 -7.23 11.38 4.38
CA MET A 577 -7.69 12.48 3.54
C MET A 577 -8.64 11.92 2.47
N ILE A 578 -9.89 12.39 2.51
CA ILE A 578 -10.98 11.87 1.69
C ILE A 578 -11.56 13.03 0.88
N GLY A 579 -11.72 12.80 -0.42
CA GLY A 579 -12.21 13.79 -1.38
C GLY A 579 -13.15 13.18 -2.42
N THR A 580 -13.46 13.94 -3.46
CA THR A 580 -14.32 13.42 -4.54
C THR A 580 -13.53 12.48 -5.45
N GLY A 581 -13.74 11.17 -5.27
CA GLY A 581 -13.16 10.12 -6.11
C GLY A 581 -11.82 9.56 -5.60
N PHE A 582 -11.39 9.91 -4.38
CA PHE A 582 -10.23 9.29 -3.75
C PHE A 582 -10.38 9.24 -2.22
N ALA A 583 -9.79 8.23 -1.59
CA ALA A 583 -9.66 8.11 -0.14
C ALA A 583 -8.28 7.55 0.22
N ASN A 584 -7.45 8.40 0.83
CA ASN A 584 -6.10 8.07 1.26
C ASN A 584 -6.07 7.88 2.79
N TYR A 585 -5.44 6.81 3.29
CA TYR A 585 -5.32 6.45 4.70
C TYR A 585 -3.87 6.15 5.08
N ALA A 586 -3.49 6.41 6.34
CA ALA A 586 -2.19 6.02 6.90
C ALA A 586 -2.33 5.65 8.39
N GLU A 587 -1.80 4.49 8.80
CA GLU A 587 -1.85 3.95 10.17
C GLU A 587 -0.42 3.75 10.73
N GLY A 588 -0.20 4.04 12.02
CA GLY A 588 1.04 3.76 12.75
C GLY A 588 2.19 4.77 12.60
N PHE A 589 2.06 5.78 11.73
CA PHE A 589 3.14 6.74 11.46
C PHE A 589 3.38 7.70 12.62
N THR A 590 4.65 8.03 12.90
CA THR A 590 5.01 8.97 13.97
C THR A 590 4.61 10.43 13.68
N ASN A 591 4.51 10.78 12.39
CA ASN A 591 4.22 12.15 11.96
C ASN A 591 3.21 12.15 10.80
N TYR A 592 2.13 12.93 10.95
CA TYR A 592 1.10 13.13 9.94
C TYR A 592 1.11 14.58 9.46
N ASN A 593 1.11 14.80 8.14
CA ASN A 593 1.16 16.15 7.56
C ASN A 593 0.19 16.26 6.38
N ALA A 594 -0.71 17.24 6.37
CA ALA A 594 -1.65 17.47 5.30
C ALA A 594 -1.61 18.92 4.78
N TRP A 595 -1.76 19.08 3.46
CA TRP A 595 -1.87 20.38 2.80
C TRP A 595 -3.18 20.48 2.02
N ALA A 596 -3.94 21.56 2.30
CA ALA A 596 -4.93 22.16 1.42
C ALA A 596 -4.24 23.30 0.64
N SER A 597 -4.34 23.29 -0.69
CA SER A 597 -3.46 24.08 -1.57
C SER A 597 -3.88 24.17 -3.05
N GLY A 598 -4.69 23.24 -3.55
CA GLY A 598 -5.17 23.11 -4.91
C GLY A 598 -6.60 23.63 -5.15
N GLY A 599 -7.46 23.72 -4.12
CA GLY A 599 -8.79 24.32 -4.25
C GLY A 599 -9.57 24.45 -2.94
N GLY A 600 -10.80 23.92 -2.95
CA GLY A 600 -11.56 23.57 -1.74
C GLY A 600 -12.26 24.65 -0.93
N THR A 601 -13.17 24.15 -0.10
CA THR A 601 -13.48 24.62 1.25
C THR A 601 -13.16 23.45 2.20
N ASP A 602 -11.90 23.33 2.58
CA ASP A 602 -11.37 22.08 3.18
C ASP A 602 -11.42 22.08 4.70
N GLN A 603 -11.84 20.95 5.28
CA GLN A 603 -11.92 20.75 6.74
C GLN A 603 -10.81 19.83 7.25
N ALA A 604 -10.21 20.17 8.39
CA ALA A 604 -9.29 19.33 9.14
C ALA A 604 -9.79 19.04 10.56
N ASN A 605 -9.90 17.76 10.93
CA ASN A 605 -10.28 17.28 12.27
C ASN A 605 -9.08 16.62 12.94
N LEU A 606 -8.54 17.21 14.02
CA LEU A 606 -7.34 16.70 14.69
C LEU A 606 -7.71 16.18 16.10
N TYR A 607 -7.30 14.95 16.44
CA TYR A 607 -7.62 14.26 17.70
C TYR A 607 -6.39 13.98 18.56
N ASP A 608 -6.61 14.00 19.87
CA ASP A 608 -5.63 13.85 20.96
C ASP A 608 -5.28 12.39 21.31
N SER A 609 -4.29 12.24 22.20
CA SER A 609 -3.84 10.98 22.79
C SER A 609 -4.37 10.78 24.23
N GLU A 610 -3.92 9.71 24.92
CA GLU A 610 -4.18 9.55 26.36
C GLU A 610 -3.28 10.47 27.26
N ASP A 611 -2.21 11.05 26.71
CA ASP A 611 -1.22 11.91 27.40
C ASP A 611 -1.54 13.43 27.21
N ASP A 612 -1.11 14.29 28.13
CA ASP A 612 -1.32 15.76 28.03
C ASP A 612 -0.85 16.34 26.67
N ASP A 613 -1.77 16.94 25.91
CA ASP A 613 -1.58 17.32 24.52
C ASP A 613 -1.63 18.85 24.25
N THR A 614 -1.08 19.28 23.12
CA THR A 614 -1.10 20.70 22.71
C THR A 614 -1.59 20.90 21.27
N PHE A 615 -2.75 21.56 21.15
CA PHE A 615 -3.27 22.09 19.89
C PHE A 615 -2.79 23.54 19.67
N THR A 616 -2.46 23.91 18.44
CA THR A 616 -2.07 25.29 18.10
C THR A 616 -2.51 25.61 16.68
N ALA A 617 -3.52 26.47 16.55
CA ALA A 617 -4.08 26.92 15.29
C ALA A 617 -3.69 28.37 14.97
N TYR A 618 -3.46 28.61 13.68
CA TYR A 618 -3.28 29.89 13.01
C TYR A 618 -4.13 29.87 11.73
N SER A 619 -4.47 31.04 11.20
CA SER A 619 -5.25 31.23 9.97
C SER A 619 -4.72 30.57 8.68
N ASN A 620 -3.56 29.90 8.70
CA ASN A 620 -3.05 29.09 7.60
C ASN A 620 -2.43 27.74 8.02
N LYS A 621 -2.50 27.38 9.31
CA LYS A 621 -1.86 26.18 9.84
C LYS A 621 -2.40 25.78 11.22
N ALA A 622 -2.70 24.50 11.40
CA ALA A 622 -2.84 23.88 12.72
C ALA A 622 -1.75 22.85 13.02
N ILE A 623 -1.59 22.57 14.31
CA ILE A 623 -0.65 21.60 14.89
C ILE A 623 -1.34 20.92 16.06
N MET A 624 -1.21 19.60 16.18
CA MET A 624 -1.60 18.83 17.37
C MET A 624 -0.49 17.82 17.70
N ARG A 625 -0.04 17.78 18.96
CA ARG A 625 1.18 17.05 19.37
C ARG A 625 1.38 17.00 20.88
N ASN A 626 2.11 15.97 21.31
CA ASN A 626 2.83 15.91 22.58
C ASN A 626 4.35 15.66 22.35
N SER A 627 5.00 14.79 23.14
CA SER A 627 6.40 14.40 22.95
C SER A 627 6.63 13.24 21.97
N ASN A 628 5.57 12.53 21.59
CA ASN A 628 5.65 11.21 20.98
C ASN A 628 5.24 11.24 19.50
N TYR A 629 4.26 12.08 19.13
CA TYR A 629 3.73 12.21 17.77
C TYR A 629 3.65 13.69 17.34
N SER A 630 3.34 13.96 16.06
CA SER A 630 2.92 15.29 15.60
C SER A 630 2.03 15.23 14.36
N ILE A 631 0.85 15.85 14.45
CA ILE A 631 -0.09 16.08 13.36
C ILE A 631 0.02 17.54 12.90
N TYR A 632 0.03 17.75 11.58
CA TYR A 632 0.08 19.06 10.96
C TYR A 632 -0.98 19.18 9.87
N ALA A 633 -1.79 20.25 9.93
CA ALA A 633 -2.68 20.67 8.85
C ALA A 633 -2.25 22.05 8.35
N PHE A 634 -2.09 22.23 7.04
CA PHE A 634 -1.69 23.48 6.41
C PHE A 634 -2.75 23.93 5.38
N GLY A 635 -3.13 25.20 5.40
CA GLY A 635 -3.99 25.82 4.36
C GLY A 635 -5.51 25.59 4.47
N PHE A 636 -5.96 24.66 5.31
CA PHE A 636 -7.37 24.33 5.52
C PHE A 636 -8.20 25.54 5.97
N ASN A 637 -9.49 25.57 5.57
CA ASN A 637 -10.40 26.67 5.85
C ASN A 637 -11.06 26.52 7.23
N ASP A 638 -11.56 25.32 7.53
CA ASP A 638 -12.17 24.95 8.80
C ASP A 638 -11.25 23.95 9.52
N VAL A 639 -10.87 24.23 10.78
CA VAL A 639 -10.04 23.32 11.57
C VAL A 639 -10.57 23.13 12.98
N ASP A 640 -11.05 21.92 13.26
CA ASP A 640 -11.53 21.51 14.58
C ASP A 640 -10.47 20.63 15.27
N GLY A 641 -9.96 21.09 16.40
CA GLY A 641 -9.12 20.30 17.31
C GLY A 641 -9.95 19.72 18.44
N PHE A 642 -9.71 18.46 18.80
CA PHE A 642 -10.46 17.70 19.81
C PHE A 642 -9.54 17.18 20.90
N ALA A 643 -9.85 17.50 22.15
CA ALA A 643 -9.39 16.79 23.35
C ALA A 643 -10.54 15.89 23.83
N THR A 644 -10.33 14.58 23.83
CA THR A 644 -11.36 13.53 23.93
C THR A 644 -10.88 12.22 24.57
N ASN A 645 -9.59 11.91 24.56
CA ASN A 645 -9.02 10.61 24.90
C ASN A 645 -8.32 10.57 26.27
N GLY A 646 -7.81 11.70 26.78
CA GLY A 646 -7.05 11.71 28.04
C GLY A 646 -6.92 13.07 28.70
N GLY A 647 -5.67 13.41 29.03
CA GLY A 647 -5.28 14.71 29.54
C GLY A 647 -5.69 15.02 30.99
N THR A 648 -4.90 15.91 31.63
CA THR A 648 -5.33 16.78 32.75
C THR A 648 -4.70 18.17 32.66
N GLY A 649 -4.13 18.51 31.50
CA GLY A 649 -3.50 19.79 31.19
C GLY A 649 -3.57 20.13 29.71
N ASP A 650 -4.59 19.62 29.01
CA ASP A 650 -4.73 19.74 27.56
C ASP A 650 -4.94 21.20 27.16
N ARG A 651 -4.13 21.67 26.20
CA ARG A 651 -4.06 23.10 25.90
C ARG A 651 -4.15 23.43 24.42
N ALA A 652 -5.14 24.25 24.09
CA ALA A 652 -5.27 24.87 22.78
C ALA A 652 -4.75 26.32 22.78
N TYR A 653 -4.09 26.70 21.69
CA TYR A 653 -3.77 28.08 21.35
C TYR A 653 -4.44 28.44 20.02
N LEU A 654 -5.34 29.42 20.02
CA LEU A 654 -6.02 29.91 18.80
C LEU A 654 -5.47 31.30 18.47
N ASN A 655 -4.86 31.46 17.29
CA ASN A 655 -4.18 32.69 16.88
C ASN A 655 -4.90 33.31 15.68
N GLY A 656 -5.42 34.52 15.86
CA GLY A 656 -6.03 35.31 14.79
C GLY A 656 -4.98 36.04 13.93
N THR A 657 -5.33 37.23 13.46
CA THR A 657 -4.73 37.83 12.25
C THR A 657 -4.28 39.28 12.46
N SER A 658 -4.79 40.20 11.64
CA SER A 658 -4.54 41.65 11.66
C SER A 658 -5.73 42.44 11.07
N GLY A 659 -6.92 41.83 11.13
CA GLY A 659 -8.21 42.41 10.82
C GLY A 659 -9.26 41.75 11.71
N ASP A 660 -10.47 42.29 11.71
CA ASP A 660 -11.53 41.98 12.70
C ASP A 660 -11.79 40.47 12.88
N ASP A 661 -11.33 39.89 14.00
CA ASP A 661 -11.47 38.48 14.37
C ASP A 661 -12.43 38.30 15.57
N VAL A 662 -13.16 37.17 15.60
CA VAL A 662 -14.23 36.91 16.59
C VAL A 662 -13.99 35.61 17.35
N TYR A 663 -13.89 35.70 18.68
CA TYR A 663 -13.72 34.58 19.59
C TYR A 663 -15.01 34.28 20.37
N ASN A 664 -15.42 33.01 20.42
CA ASN A 664 -16.55 32.54 21.22
C ASN A 664 -16.12 31.33 22.05
N SER A 665 -16.22 31.42 23.38
CA SER A 665 -15.74 30.38 24.30
C SER A 665 -16.82 29.92 25.26
N THR A 666 -16.96 28.60 25.39
CA THR A 666 -17.84 27.89 26.31
C THR A 666 -17.06 26.75 26.96
N SER A 667 -17.55 26.21 28.08
CA SER A 667 -16.93 25.09 28.81
C SER A 667 -16.86 23.74 28.05
N SER A 668 -17.17 23.71 26.76
CA SER A 668 -17.05 22.51 25.91
C SER A 668 -16.45 22.80 24.53
N THR A 669 -16.44 24.07 24.08
CA THR A 669 -15.94 24.46 22.76
C THR A 669 -15.54 25.94 22.76
N SER A 670 -14.37 26.22 22.21
CA SER A 670 -13.86 27.57 21.98
C SER A 670 -13.51 27.73 20.50
N ARG A 671 -14.12 28.71 19.82
CA ARG A 671 -14.02 28.90 18.36
C ARG A 671 -13.56 30.32 18.05
N LEU A 672 -12.51 30.44 17.24
CA LEU A 672 -11.95 31.70 16.74
C LEU A 672 -12.15 31.74 15.22
N THR A 673 -12.90 32.75 14.75
CA THR A 673 -13.31 32.89 13.35
C THR A 673 -12.87 34.23 12.78
N GLY A 674 -12.52 34.25 11.49
CA GLY A 674 -12.00 35.46 10.86
C GLY A 674 -11.98 35.43 9.35
N ALA A 675 -11.17 36.31 8.76
CA ALA A 675 -11.13 36.52 7.31
C ALA A 675 -10.42 35.37 6.56
N GLY A 676 -11.16 34.29 6.30
CA GLY A 676 -10.71 33.13 5.48
C GLY A 676 -10.26 31.91 6.28
N PHE A 677 -10.50 31.91 7.60
CA PHE A 677 -10.25 30.77 8.48
C PHE A 677 -11.36 30.67 9.54
N ASP A 678 -11.64 29.46 9.98
CA ASP A 678 -12.44 29.14 11.15
C ASP A 678 -11.74 28.03 11.93
N THR A 679 -11.57 28.20 13.24
CA THR A 679 -10.79 27.28 14.08
C THR A 679 -11.53 27.01 15.39
N ALA A 680 -11.74 25.75 15.73
CA ALA A 680 -12.34 25.35 17.00
C ALA A 680 -11.41 24.46 17.84
N ALA A 681 -11.58 24.55 19.16
CA ALA A 681 -10.95 23.70 20.16
C ALA A 681 -12.06 23.13 21.05
N HIS A 682 -12.24 21.82 21.03
CA HIS A 682 -13.26 21.08 21.78
C HIS A 682 -12.62 20.33 22.95
N GLY A 683 -13.26 20.36 24.13
CA GLY A 683 -12.88 19.54 25.29
C GLY A 683 -11.64 19.96 26.11
N PHE A 684 -10.71 20.75 25.55
CA PHE A 684 -9.45 21.15 26.22
C PHE A 684 -9.66 21.78 27.60
N ASP A 685 -8.85 21.38 28.59
CA ASP A 685 -8.80 21.99 29.93
C ASP A 685 -8.55 23.51 29.87
N ARG A 686 -7.71 23.94 28.91
CA ARG A 686 -7.34 25.34 28.72
C ARG A 686 -7.33 25.79 27.26
N VAL A 687 -7.95 26.94 26.97
CA VAL A 687 -7.87 27.60 25.66
C VAL A 687 -7.36 29.03 25.77
N ASP A 688 -6.21 29.31 25.16
CA ASP A 688 -5.64 30.64 24.99
C ASP A 688 -5.94 31.17 23.57
N ALA A 689 -6.88 32.11 23.46
CA ALA A 689 -7.09 32.86 22.22
C ALA A 689 -6.25 34.15 22.21
N LEU A 690 -5.63 34.44 21.07
CA LEU A 690 -4.88 35.65 20.80
C LEU A 690 -5.51 36.32 19.58
N SER A 691 -5.98 37.56 19.71
CA SER A 691 -6.63 38.30 18.63
C SER A 691 -5.71 38.47 17.42
N GLY A 692 -4.48 38.96 17.64
CA GLY A 692 -3.47 39.12 16.60
C GLY A 692 -2.70 40.42 16.74
N SER A 693 -2.74 41.27 15.72
CA SER A 693 -2.10 42.59 15.74
C SER A 693 -2.85 43.61 14.89
N GLY A 694 -3.91 44.16 15.48
CA GLY A 694 -4.84 45.10 14.86
C GLY A 694 -6.07 44.39 14.31
N GLY A 695 -7.20 45.09 14.34
CA GLY A 695 -8.52 44.53 14.10
C GLY A 695 -9.56 45.43 14.77
N ASN A 696 -10.70 44.84 15.13
CA ASN A 696 -11.71 45.40 16.03
C ASN A 696 -12.29 44.21 16.78
N ASP A 697 -11.45 43.57 17.58
CA ASP A 697 -11.56 42.13 17.85
C ASP A 697 -12.50 41.85 19.02
N VAL A 698 -13.40 40.88 18.86
CA VAL A 698 -14.50 40.64 19.81
C VAL A 698 -14.43 39.25 20.41
N ALA A 699 -14.24 39.16 21.72
CA ALA A 699 -14.40 37.94 22.49
C ALA A 699 -15.79 37.87 23.15
N THR A 700 -16.36 36.67 23.18
CA THR A 700 -17.55 36.33 23.98
C THR A 700 -17.23 35.07 24.78
N ILE A 701 -17.38 35.13 26.11
CA ILE A 701 -16.96 34.07 27.04
C ILE A 701 -18.14 33.72 27.94
N TYR A 702 -18.46 32.43 28.03
CA TYR A 702 -19.53 31.89 28.87
C TYR A 702 -18.98 31.07 30.04
N ASP A 703 -19.64 31.19 31.18
CA ASP A 703 -19.37 30.47 32.43
C ASP A 703 -19.54 28.94 32.32
N THR A 704 -18.93 28.24 33.28
CA THR A 704 -19.17 26.83 33.57
C THR A 704 -20.38 26.66 34.51
N PRO A 705 -20.90 25.43 34.72
CA PRO A 705 -21.92 25.15 35.75
C PRO A 705 -21.35 25.12 37.20
N GLY A 706 -20.37 25.97 37.50
CA GLY A 706 -19.61 25.99 38.74
C GLY A 706 -19.11 27.39 39.09
N ASN A 707 -18.57 27.55 40.30
CA ASN A 707 -18.17 28.86 40.84
C ASN A 707 -16.96 29.46 40.12
N ASP A 708 -17.21 30.39 39.20
CA ASP A 708 -16.22 30.90 38.27
C ASP A 708 -15.62 32.26 38.67
N ASN A 709 -14.43 32.53 38.14
CA ASN A 709 -13.69 33.76 38.36
C ASN A 709 -13.29 34.40 37.03
N MET A 710 -14.11 35.33 36.56
CA MET A 710 -13.81 36.15 35.39
C MET A 710 -12.89 37.32 35.77
N TYR A 711 -11.88 37.55 34.96
CA TYR A 711 -10.95 38.68 35.02
C TYR A 711 -11.04 39.43 33.70
N LEU A 712 -11.22 40.75 33.77
CA LEU A 712 -11.41 41.66 32.65
C LEU A 712 -10.40 42.80 32.82
N ARG A 713 -9.35 42.79 32.00
CA ARG A 713 -8.27 43.79 31.98
C ARG A 713 -8.18 44.46 30.60
N PRO A 714 -7.40 45.53 30.46
CA PRO A 714 -7.10 46.12 29.15
C PRO A 714 -6.22 45.25 28.25
N ASP A 715 -5.40 44.35 28.81
CA ASP A 715 -4.44 43.52 28.06
C ASP A 715 -4.94 42.09 27.78
N TYR A 716 -5.76 41.52 28.66
CA TYR A 716 -6.47 40.27 28.44
C TYR A 716 -7.71 40.12 29.31
N ALA A 717 -8.64 39.29 28.85
CA ALA A 717 -9.68 38.70 29.67
C ALA A 717 -9.37 37.22 29.97
N ALA A 718 -9.84 36.71 31.11
CA ALA A 718 -9.72 35.30 31.46
C ALA A 718 -10.85 34.82 32.35
N LEU A 719 -11.47 33.70 32.01
CA LEU A 719 -12.36 32.94 32.88
C LEU A 719 -11.57 31.79 33.49
N LEU A 720 -11.52 31.71 34.82
CA LEU A 720 -10.94 30.59 35.55
C LEU A 720 -12.06 29.84 36.28
N GLY A 721 -12.40 28.64 35.79
CA GLY A 721 -13.47 27.80 36.32
C GLY A 721 -12.95 26.47 36.91
N PRO A 722 -13.81 25.67 37.57
CA PRO A 722 -13.39 24.42 38.23
C PRO A 722 -12.86 23.31 37.30
N THR A 723 -13.18 23.36 36.01
CA THR A 723 -12.84 22.34 35.00
C THR A 723 -12.50 22.93 33.62
N PHE A 724 -12.33 24.25 33.53
CA PHE A 724 -12.10 24.95 32.25
C PHE A 724 -11.49 26.32 32.51
N ASP A 725 -10.35 26.59 31.88
CA ASP A 725 -9.70 27.91 31.83
C ASP A 725 -9.80 28.45 30.39
N THR A 726 -10.24 29.70 30.21
CA THR A 726 -10.02 30.39 28.92
C THR A 726 -9.45 31.78 29.09
N TYR A 727 -8.59 32.17 28.16
CA TYR A 727 -7.93 33.46 28.07
C TYR A 727 -8.16 34.06 26.69
N ALA A 728 -8.48 35.35 26.63
CA ALA A 728 -8.61 36.13 25.41
C ALA A 728 -7.65 37.32 25.49
N TYR A 729 -6.51 37.22 24.81
CA TYR A 729 -5.44 38.21 24.80
C TYR A 729 -5.62 39.23 23.67
N GLY A 730 -5.58 40.53 24.01
CA GLY A 730 -5.55 41.63 23.04
C GLY A 730 -6.83 41.90 22.26
N PHE A 731 -8.00 41.44 22.73
CA PHE A 731 -9.30 41.72 22.09
C PHE A 731 -9.82 43.11 22.51
N ASP A 732 -10.16 43.97 21.54
CA ASP A 732 -10.67 45.33 21.80
C ASP A 732 -11.98 45.32 22.61
N ARG A 733 -12.81 44.28 22.45
CA ARG A 733 -14.05 44.09 23.21
C ARG A 733 -14.18 42.68 23.75
N VAL A 734 -14.63 42.57 25.01
CA VAL A 734 -14.97 41.28 25.64
C VAL A 734 -16.39 41.32 26.20
N ASN A 735 -17.15 40.23 26.01
CA ASN A 735 -18.49 40.03 26.55
C ASN A 735 -18.49 38.76 27.41
N ALA A 736 -18.44 38.91 28.74
CA ALA A 736 -18.47 37.79 29.67
C ALA A 736 -19.91 37.53 30.18
N HIS A 737 -20.34 36.27 30.20
CA HIS A 737 -21.70 35.88 30.57
C HIS A 737 -21.71 34.82 31.68
N SER A 738 -22.53 35.05 32.71
CA SER A 738 -22.71 34.17 33.86
C SER A 738 -24.13 33.59 33.90
N ASN A 739 -24.45 32.63 33.01
CA ASN A 739 -25.81 32.12 32.79
C ASN A 739 -25.97 30.60 32.99
N ASN A 740 -24.89 29.85 33.15
CA ASN A 740 -24.87 28.40 33.38
C ASN A 740 -24.86 28.05 34.88
N GLY A 741 -24.33 28.95 35.71
CA GLY A 741 -24.67 29.12 37.12
C GLY A 741 -23.69 28.52 38.13
N GLY A 742 -23.22 29.37 39.05
CA GLY A 742 -22.40 29.03 40.20
C GLY A 742 -22.66 29.98 41.38
N ILE A 743 -21.63 30.71 41.78
CA ILE A 743 -21.71 32.00 42.52
C ILE A 743 -20.47 32.78 42.07
N ASP A 744 -20.67 33.65 41.10
CA ASP A 744 -19.66 33.92 40.07
C ASP A 744 -19.17 35.36 40.12
N ARG A 745 -17.91 35.56 39.70
CA ARG A 745 -17.16 36.78 40.06
C ARG A 745 -16.52 37.47 38.86
N ALA A 746 -17.08 38.59 38.43
CA ALA A 746 -16.46 39.50 37.47
C ALA A 746 -15.45 40.42 38.19
N ARG A 747 -14.19 40.43 37.74
CA ARG A 747 -13.14 41.32 38.25
C ARG A 747 -12.62 42.24 37.16
N PHE A 748 -12.96 43.51 37.27
CA PHE A 748 -12.57 44.56 36.34
C PHE A 748 -11.32 45.28 36.82
N TYR A 749 -10.46 45.67 35.87
CA TYR A 749 -9.22 46.41 36.09
C TYR A 749 -9.06 47.51 35.05
N ASP A 750 -8.48 48.62 35.49
CA ASP A 750 -8.20 49.83 34.73
C ASP A 750 -6.93 49.76 33.89
N SER A 751 -6.76 50.76 33.03
CA SER A 751 -5.57 51.05 32.24
C SER A 751 -4.65 52.06 32.96
N SER A 752 -3.89 52.86 32.22
CA SER A 752 -3.04 53.92 32.77
C SER A 752 -3.46 55.30 32.24
N GLY A 753 -4.76 55.50 32.09
CA GLY A 753 -5.43 56.72 31.65
C GLY A 753 -6.92 56.63 31.98
N ASP A 754 -7.58 57.78 31.86
CA ASP A 754 -8.95 58.00 32.35
C ASP A 754 -9.97 57.00 31.74
N ASP A 755 -10.48 56.09 32.59
CA ASP A 755 -11.43 55.03 32.22
C ASP A 755 -12.80 55.21 32.92
N THR A 756 -13.86 54.57 32.41
CA THR A 756 -15.24 54.74 32.92
C THR A 756 -15.96 53.42 33.13
N TYR A 757 -16.46 53.21 34.36
CA TYR A 757 -17.34 52.09 34.71
C TYR A 757 -18.82 52.50 34.69
N GLU A 758 -19.66 51.69 34.07
CA GLU A 758 -21.11 51.81 34.11
C GLU A 758 -21.68 50.46 34.56
N GLY A 759 -22.59 50.44 35.55
CA GLY A 759 -23.19 49.17 35.97
C GLY A 759 -24.57 49.28 36.60
N ASP A 760 -25.34 48.21 36.44
CA ASP A 760 -26.58 47.96 37.17
C ASP A 760 -26.47 46.60 37.90
N GLN A 761 -27.45 46.25 38.73
CA GLN A 761 -27.43 44.96 39.47
C GLN A 761 -27.70 43.72 38.57
N SER A 762 -27.50 43.80 37.25
CA SER A 762 -27.55 42.69 36.28
C SER A 762 -26.41 42.67 35.26
N GLN A 763 -25.68 43.78 35.07
CA GLN A 763 -24.56 43.89 34.13
C GLN A 763 -23.57 45.00 34.53
N GLY A 764 -22.32 44.86 34.11
CA GLY A 764 -21.26 45.85 34.29
C GLY A 764 -20.44 46.05 33.01
N ASN A 765 -20.05 47.29 32.75
CA ASN A 765 -19.20 47.73 31.66
C ASN A 765 -18.00 48.48 32.25
N PHE A 766 -16.76 48.10 31.90
CA PHE A 766 -15.59 48.96 32.13
C PHE A 766 -14.91 49.21 30.79
N SER A 767 -14.82 50.48 30.40
CA SER A 767 -14.36 50.89 29.07
C SER A 767 -13.36 52.02 29.15
N GLY A 768 -12.44 52.05 28.18
CA GLY A 768 -11.28 52.92 28.25
C GLY A 768 -10.52 53.01 26.93
N THR A 769 -9.29 53.52 26.98
CA THR A 769 -8.46 53.67 25.78
C THR A 769 -7.92 52.33 25.30
N GLY A 770 -8.61 51.71 24.34
CA GLY A 770 -8.20 50.47 23.68
C GLY A 770 -8.75 49.19 24.30
N PHE A 771 -9.76 49.28 25.18
CA PHE A 771 -10.50 48.13 25.68
C PHE A 771 -11.96 48.49 26.01
N ASN A 772 -12.85 47.52 25.89
CA ASN A 772 -14.26 47.66 26.22
C ASN A 772 -14.80 46.33 26.78
N ASN A 773 -14.82 46.20 28.10
CA ASN A 773 -15.12 44.96 28.80
C ASN A 773 -16.54 44.98 29.38
N TYR A 774 -17.36 43.98 29.00
CA TYR A 774 -18.69 43.76 29.55
C TYR A 774 -18.75 42.46 30.36
N ALA A 775 -19.53 42.47 31.44
CA ALA A 775 -19.91 41.31 32.23
C ALA A 775 -21.43 41.32 32.47
N TYR A 776 -22.09 40.18 32.26
CA TYR A 776 -23.54 40.05 32.37
C TYR A 776 -23.91 38.90 33.31
N SER A 777 -24.94 39.09 34.13
CA SER A 777 -25.56 38.11 35.04
C SER A 777 -24.70 37.63 36.24
N PHE A 778 -23.52 38.18 36.50
CA PHE A 778 -22.66 37.74 37.61
C PHE A 778 -23.23 38.10 38.99
N ASP A 779 -23.04 37.24 40.00
CA ASP A 779 -23.43 37.53 41.38
C ASP A 779 -22.55 38.63 42.04
N ILE A 780 -21.27 38.71 41.67
CA ILE A 780 -20.32 39.61 42.31
C ILE A 780 -19.47 40.35 41.27
N TYR A 781 -19.59 41.67 41.25
CA TYR A 781 -18.76 42.59 40.48
C TYR A 781 -17.69 43.20 41.40
N ILE A 782 -16.41 43.14 41.01
CA ILE A 782 -15.30 43.76 41.76
C ILE A 782 -14.48 44.60 40.79
N VAL A 783 -14.62 45.91 40.88
CA VAL A 783 -14.03 46.90 39.97
C VAL A 783 -12.88 47.60 40.66
N ASN A 784 -11.77 47.80 39.97
CA ASN A 784 -10.53 48.32 40.55
C ASN A 784 -9.93 49.38 39.63
N SER A 785 -9.82 50.61 40.13
CA SER A 785 -9.00 51.70 39.58
C SER A 785 -7.69 51.76 40.38
N ALA A 786 -6.56 51.32 39.83
CA ALA A 786 -5.29 51.21 40.58
C ALA A 786 -4.01 51.24 39.73
N ALA A 787 -4.11 51.13 38.41
CA ALA A 787 -3.03 51.37 37.45
C ALA A 787 -2.96 52.86 37.03
N GLY A 788 -4.09 53.57 37.06
CA GLY A 788 -4.19 55.01 37.31
C GLY A 788 -4.62 55.87 36.13
N GLY A 789 -5.71 56.59 36.34
CA GLY A 789 -6.25 57.70 35.55
C GLY A 789 -7.06 58.62 36.47
N GLU A 790 -7.86 59.52 35.92
CA GLU A 790 -8.95 60.18 36.66
C GLU A 790 -10.25 59.39 36.37
N ASP A 791 -10.45 58.26 37.08
CA ASP A 791 -11.46 57.24 36.70
C ASP A 791 -12.83 57.43 37.38
N ASP A 792 -13.89 57.29 36.58
CA ASP A 792 -15.29 57.52 36.98
C ASP A 792 -16.10 56.21 37.05
N ALA A 793 -17.09 56.14 37.94
CA ALA A 793 -18.07 55.06 37.99
C ALA A 793 -19.52 55.57 38.20
N ASP A 794 -20.48 55.07 37.42
CA ASP A 794 -21.93 55.25 37.67
C ASP A 794 -22.60 53.88 37.95
N LEU A 795 -23.53 53.87 38.91
CA LEU A 795 -24.22 52.67 39.41
C LEU A 795 -25.72 52.90 39.52
N ASP A 796 -26.52 52.02 38.93
CA ASP A 796 -27.98 51.97 39.12
C ASP A 796 -28.42 50.79 40.02
N ASP A 797 -29.55 50.98 40.70
CA ASP A 797 -30.19 50.04 41.61
C ASP A 797 -30.93 48.86 40.93
N SER A 798 -31.27 47.84 41.72
CA SER A 798 -32.22 46.80 41.32
C SER A 798 -33.68 47.25 41.53
N SER A 799 -34.64 46.37 41.25
CA SER A 799 -36.06 46.59 41.61
C SER A 799 -36.44 45.93 42.95
N ALA A 800 -35.52 45.96 43.92
CA ALA A 800 -35.64 45.37 45.25
C ALA A 800 -34.84 46.23 46.25
N ASP A 801 -35.09 46.08 47.56
CA ASP A 801 -34.42 46.85 48.61
C ASP A 801 -32.87 46.78 48.49
N ASP A 802 -32.26 47.86 48.00
CA ASP A 802 -30.81 47.96 47.76
C ASP A 802 -30.07 48.60 48.95
N VAL A 803 -28.86 48.12 49.23
CA VAL A 803 -28.00 48.67 50.30
C VAL A 803 -26.64 49.10 49.72
N LEU A 804 -26.35 50.39 49.85
CA LEU A 804 -25.06 50.99 49.51
C LEU A 804 -24.26 51.27 50.80
N GLU A 805 -22.98 50.90 50.80
CA GLU A 805 -21.98 51.27 51.81
C GLU A 805 -20.78 51.94 51.12
N LEU A 806 -20.55 53.21 51.42
CA LEU A 806 -19.53 54.06 50.81
C LEU A 806 -18.48 54.51 51.83
N ARG A 807 -17.20 54.39 51.46
CA ARG A 807 -16.01 54.71 52.26
C ARG A 807 -14.94 55.31 51.34
N GLN A 808 -13.96 56.05 51.89
CA GLN A 808 -12.92 56.80 51.16
C GLN A 808 -12.27 56.10 49.94
N THR A 809 -12.11 54.78 49.95
CA THR A 809 -11.47 54.02 48.86
C THR A 809 -12.30 52.83 48.37
N THR A 810 -13.51 52.62 48.89
CA THR A 810 -14.35 51.45 48.58
C THR A 810 -15.83 51.79 48.65
N THR A 811 -16.57 51.52 47.58
CA THR A 811 -18.04 51.61 47.54
C THR A 811 -18.60 50.22 47.26
N THR A 812 -19.45 49.71 48.14
CA THR A 812 -20.12 48.41 48.02
C THR A 812 -21.62 48.63 47.87
N MET A 813 -22.23 48.07 46.83
CA MET A 813 -23.69 48.04 46.65
C MET A 813 -24.17 46.59 46.64
N THR A 814 -25.28 46.29 47.31
CA THR A 814 -25.84 44.95 47.42
C THR A 814 -27.37 45.01 47.33
N GLY A 815 -27.91 44.42 46.27
CA GLY A 815 -29.34 44.34 45.98
C GLY A 815 -29.68 43.07 45.22
N ASN A 816 -30.90 42.56 45.39
CA ASN A 816 -31.42 41.35 44.70
C ASN A 816 -30.53 40.07 44.79
N GLY A 817 -29.55 40.03 45.70
CA GLY A 817 -28.57 38.94 45.84
C GLY A 817 -27.21 39.20 45.16
N VAL A 818 -27.12 40.23 44.31
CA VAL A 818 -25.89 40.67 43.65
C VAL A 818 -25.07 41.57 44.58
N THR A 819 -23.76 41.69 44.35
CA THR A 819 -22.88 42.62 45.09
C THR A 819 -21.82 43.24 44.19
N THR A 820 -21.85 44.58 44.07
CA THR A 820 -20.88 45.36 43.31
C THR A 820 -19.93 46.11 44.23
N VAL A 821 -18.63 45.89 44.10
CA VAL A 821 -17.58 46.55 44.89
C VAL A 821 -16.67 47.36 43.98
N LEU A 822 -16.78 48.69 44.05
CA LEU A 822 -15.88 49.64 43.41
C LEU A 822 -14.72 49.96 44.36
N ASN A 823 -13.48 49.90 43.87
CA ASN A 823 -12.29 50.23 44.65
C ASN A 823 -11.51 51.38 43.98
N ASN A 824 -11.12 52.37 44.79
CA ASN A 824 -10.18 53.47 44.47
C ASN A 824 -10.55 54.44 43.33
N PHE A 825 -11.72 54.31 42.70
CA PHE A 825 -12.28 55.30 41.76
C PHE A 825 -12.22 56.72 42.29
N LYS A 826 -12.20 57.73 41.39
CA LYS A 826 -12.23 59.14 41.76
C LYS A 826 -13.65 59.63 42.01
N ASP A 827 -14.48 59.65 40.97
CA ASP A 827 -15.89 60.03 41.06
C ASP A 827 -16.77 58.78 41.11
N VAL A 828 -17.66 58.67 42.10
CA VAL A 828 -18.63 57.57 42.22
C VAL A 828 -20.06 58.10 42.29
N TYR A 829 -20.78 57.94 41.19
CA TYR A 829 -22.21 58.23 41.04
C TYR A 829 -23.01 56.96 41.37
N VAL A 830 -24.11 57.10 42.12
CA VAL A 830 -25.03 55.98 42.43
C VAL A 830 -26.48 56.48 42.45
N ASN A 831 -27.39 55.80 41.76
CA ASN A 831 -28.78 56.22 41.60
C ASN A 831 -29.77 55.12 42.04
N SER A 832 -30.72 55.48 42.90
CA SER A 832 -31.93 54.69 43.15
C SER A 832 -33.06 55.21 42.23
N ILE A 833 -33.41 54.41 41.22
CA ILE A 833 -34.37 54.77 40.15
C ILE A 833 -35.25 53.61 39.68
N ASN A 834 -34.86 52.37 39.91
CA ASN A 834 -35.55 51.13 39.54
C ASN A 834 -36.45 50.61 40.68
N GLY A 835 -36.06 50.91 41.93
CA GLY A 835 -36.95 51.08 43.08
C GLY A 835 -37.07 49.90 44.04
N GLY A 836 -36.78 50.17 45.31
CA GLY A 836 -37.03 49.30 46.45
C GLY A 836 -37.49 50.09 47.69
N TYR A 837 -36.84 49.82 48.83
CA TYR A 837 -36.69 50.77 49.93
C TYR A 837 -35.21 50.90 50.23
N ASP A 838 -34.56 51.82 49.52
CA ASP A 838 -33.11 51.75 49.34
C ASP A 838 -32.37 52.54 50.41
N ARG A 839 -31.21 52.04 50.83
CA ARG A 839 -30.42 52.68 51.88
C ARG A 839 -28.94 52.84 51.56
N ALA A 840 -28.47 54.08 51.67
CA ALA A 840 -27.05 54.40 51.61
C ALA A 840 -26.45 54.69 52.99
N TYR A 841 -25.29 54.12 53.26
CA TYR A 841 -24.43 54.39 54.40
C TYR A 841 -23.13 55.05 53.91
N LEU A 842 -22.81 56.25 54.37
CA LEU A 842 -21.60 56.98 53.97
C LEU A 842 -20.71 57.18 55.20
N TYR A 843 -19.43 56.81 55.13
CA TYR A 843 -18.52 56.87 56.27
C TYR A 843 -17.37 57.84 56.01
N GLY A 844 -17.42 59.01 56.68
CA GLY A 844 -16.28 59.93 56.77
C GLY A 844 -15.20 59.40 57.72
N LEU A 845 -14.00 59.96 57.60
CA LEU A 845 -12.82 59.54 58.35
C LEU A 845 -12.15 60.69 59.11
N ASN A 846 -12.30 61.95 58.68
CA ASN A 846 -11.60 63.08 59.26
C ASN A 846 -12.36 64.42 59.18
N SER A 847 -11.78 65.47 59.77
CA SER A 847 -12.36 66.81 59.89
C SER A 847 -12.36 67.65 58.61
N GLU A 848 -11.81 67.14 57.51
CA GLU A 848 -11.70 67.78 56.20
C GLU A 848 -12.54 67.04 55.14
N ASP A 849 -13.48 66.19 55.58
CA ASP A 849 -14.57 65.64 54.77
C ASP A 849 -15.72 66.65 54.63
N ASP A 850 -16.18 66.90 53.41
CA ASP A 850 -17.39 67.69 53.11
C ASP A 850 -18.57 66.76 52.81
N PHE A 851 -19.70 66.97 53.49
CA PHE A 851 -20.98 66.34 53.16
C PHE A 851 -21.98 67.41 52.73
N SER A 852 -22.67 67.22 51.60
CA SER A 852 -23.82 68.04 51.21
C SER A 852 -25.02 67.15 50.93
N MET A 853 -26.16 67.44 51.56
CA MET A 853 -27.41 66.69 51.39
C MET A 853 -28.49 67.58 50.77
N GLY A 854 -29.30 67.00 49.89
CA GLY A 854 -30.55 67.57 49.39
C GLY A 854 -31.51 66.45 49.00
N ASP A 855 -32.78 66.78 48.77
CA ASP A 855 -33.90 65.81 48.78
C ASP A 855 -33.84 64.75 47.67
N PHE A 856 -33.05 65.01 46.64
CA PHE A 856 -32.77 64.09 45.54
C PHE A 856 -31.33 63.57 45.49
N SER A 857 -30.39 64.11 46.27
CA SER A 857 -29.04 63.54 46.36
C SER A 857 -28.20 63.99 47.55
N THR A 858 -27.44 63.07 48.13
CA THR A 858 -26.32 63.36 49.02
C THR A 858 -25.00 63.22 48.26
N THR A 859 -24.17 64.25 48.30
CA THR A 859 -22.77 64.21 47.85
C THR A 859 -21.83 64.15 49.04
N TYR A 860 -20.78 63.36 48.92
CA TYR A 860 -19.64 63.32 49.84
C TYR A 860 -18.37 63.64 49.07
N ARG A 861 -17.47 64.42 49.68
CA ARG A 861 -16.15 64.73 49.12
C ARG A 861 -15.09 64.63 50.19
N ASN A 862 -14.03 63.87 49.92
CA ASN A 862 -12.85 63.80 50.78
C ASN A 862 -11.79 64.75 50.20
N LEU A 863 -11.41 65.79 50.94
CA LEU A 863 -10.46 66.79 50.45
C LEU A 863 -8.99 66.33 50.48
N ASP A 864 -8.67 65.25 51.19
CA ASP A 864 -7.32 64.67 51.27
C ASP A 864 -6.91 63.91 49.99
N ASN A 865 -7.86 63.27 49.29
CA ASN A 865 -7.58 62.47 48.08
C ASN A 865 -8.37 62.90 46.82
N ASP A 866 -9.14 63.98 46.88
CA ASP A 866 -10.04 64.46 45.81
C ASP A 866 -11.10 63.43 45.36
N PHE A 867 -11.39 62.42 46.18
CA PHE A 867 -12.51 61.50 45.98
C PHE A 867 -13.83 62.25 46.14
N TRP A 868 -14.73 62.05 45.20
CA TRP A 868 -16.05 62.65 45.20
C TRP A 868 -17.11 61.58 44.90
N SER A 869 -18.26 61.67 45.53
CA SER A 869 -19.36 60.75 45.26
C SER A 869 -20.71 61.42 45.36
N ARG A 870 -21.69 60.87 44.63
CA ARG A 870 -23.07 61.36 44.61
C ARG A 870 -24.08 60.23 44.60
N VAL A 871 -24.68 60.03 45.76
CA VAL A 871 -25.79 59.12 46.01
C VAL A 871 -27.09 59.86 45.69
N ARG A 872 -27.91 59.36 44.77
CA ARG A 872 -29.16 60.00 44.31
C ARG A 872 -30.39 59.15 44.65
N ARG A 873 -31.47 59.80 45.11
CA ARG A 873 -32.84 59.28 45.22
C ARG A 873 -33.15 58.13 46.19
N PHE A 874 -32.17 57.56 46.89
CA PHE A 874 -32.39 56.56 47.95
C PHE A 874 -33.43 57.03 49.00
N GLU A 875 -34.34 56.15 49.44
CA GLU A 875 -35.33 56.48 50.48
C GLU A 875 -34.68 56.83 51.82
N ARG A 876 -33.51 56.27 52.11
CA ARG A 876 -32.77 56.59 53.33
C ARG A 876 -31.26 56.75 53.08
N VAL A 877 -30.70 57.82 53.63
CA VAL A 877 -29.25 58.04 53.66
C VAL A 877 -28.80 58.21 55.12
N ASP A 878 -27.71 57.53 55.50
CA ASP A 878 -27.07 57.60 56.81
C ASP A 878 -25.59 57.96 56.62
N ALA A 879 -25.25 59.25 56.70
CA ALA A 879 -23.87 59.70 56.74
C ALA A 879 -23.34 59.70 58.19
N TYR A 880 -22.22 59.04 58.42
CA TYR A 880 -21.49 59.04 59.68
C TYR A 880 -20.30 60.01 59.57
N VAL A 881 -20.45 61.17 60.18
CA VAL A 881 -19.50 62.28 60.16
C VAL A 881 -18.47 62.12 61.29
N VAL A 882 -17.23 62.56 61.07
CA VAL A 882 -16.13 62.43 62.04
C VAL A 882 -15.37 63.75 62.16
N GLY A 883 -15.11 64.22 63.38
CA GLY A 883 -14.32 65.43 63.60
C GLY A 883 -15.14 66.72 63.47
N ASP A 884 -14.63 67.69 62.71
CA ASP A 884 -15.21 69.04 62.56
C ASP A 884 -15.82 69.25 61.16
N ALA A 885 -15.95 68.16 60.38
CA ALA A 885 -16.47 68.10 59.02
C ALA A 885 -17.83 68.82 58.85
N SER A 886 -17.97 69.51 57.71
CA SER A 886 -19.11 70.35 57.39
C SER A 886 -20.26 69.53 56.83
N VAL A 887 -21.47 69.75 57.37
CA VAL A 887 -22.71 69.29 56.72
C VAL A 887 -23.44 70.49 56.16
N TYR A 888 -23.44 70.57 54.84
CA TYR A 888 -24.30 71.46 54.07
C TYR A 888 -25.63 70.77 53.79
N LEU A 889 -26.75 71.48 53.93
CA LEU A 889 -28.04 71.05 53.37
C LEU A 889 -28.40 72.04 52.25
N SER A 890 -28.56 71.57 51.02
CA SER A 890 -28.75 72.44 49.85
C SER A 890 -29.50 71.78 48.67
N GLN A 891 -30.21 72.62 47.93
CA GLN A 891 -31.12 72.33 46.80
C GLN A 891 -32.48 71.74 47.19
N ASP A 892 -33.52 72.55 46.95
CA ASP A 892 -34.94 72.23 47.09
C ASP A 892 -35.54 71.83 45.71
N ASP A 893 -36.43 70.84 45.71
CA ASP A 893 -37.20 70.32 44.55
C ASP A 893 -38.65 69.91 44.98
N PHE A 894 -39.03 70.20 46.22
CA PHE A 894 -40.33 69.89 46.86
C PHE A 894 -40.81 71.11 47.68
N SER A 895 -41.91 70.97 48.44
CA SER A 895 -42.62 72.11 49.02
C SER A 895 -43.20 71.85 50.42
N ASP A 896 -42.55 71.02 51.25
CA ASP A 896 -42.94 70.72 52.65
C ASP A 896 -41.80 69.93 53.36
N GLU A 897 -40.69 70.60 53.69
CA GLU A 897 -39.49 69.93 54.21
C GLU A 897 -39.46 69.89 55.75
N THR A 898 -38.98 68.78 56.33
CA THR A 898 -38.81 68.65 57.80
C THR A 898 -37.34 68.43 58.18
N ILE A 899 -36.75 69.41 58.86
CA ILE A 899 -35.40 69.36 59.41
C ILE A 899 -35.45 69.00 60.90
N ASN A 900 -34.59 68.08 61.36
CA ASN A 900 -34.42 67.79 62.79
C ASN A 900 -32.96 67.97 63.18
N ILE A 901 -32.67 68.71 64.25
CA ILE A 901 -31.33 68.86 64.84
C ILE A 901 -31.35 68.36 66.28
N THR A 902 -30.46 67.42 66.59
CA THR A 902 -30.29 66.81 67.91
C THR A 902 -28.81 66.76 68.29
N PRO A 903 -28.44 66.48 69.56
CA PRO A 903 -27.04 66.34 69.96
C PRO A 903 -26.29 65.15 69.35
N THR A 904 -26.97 64.26 68.61
CA THR A 904 -26.36 63.04 68.02
C THR A 904 -26.50 62.92 66.51
N TYR A 905 -27.48 63.60 65.91
CA TYR A 905 -27.64 63.71 64.46
C TYR A 905 -28.41 64.97 64.05
N ALA A 906 -28.18 65.40 62.81
CA ALA A 906 -29.13 66.20 62.05
C ALA A 906 -29.84 65.31 61.01
N SER A 907 -31.06 65.65 60.59
CA SER A 907 -31.73 64.99 59.46
C SER A 907 -32.56 65.96 58.63
N ILE A 908 -32.72 65.65 57.35
CA ILE A 908 -33.69 66.30 56.44
C ILE A 908 -34.62 65.21 55.88
N SER A 909 -35.92 65.46 55.95
CA SER A 909 -36.99 64.55 55.55
C SER A 909 -37.95 65.26 54.60
N ALA A 910 -38.02 64.78 53.36
CA ALA A 910 -38.72 65.41 52.23
C ALA A 910 -39.31 64.32 51.32
N GLY A 911 -40.52 64.54 50.77
CA GLY A 911 -41.12 63.66 49.76
C GLY A 911 -41.31 62.16 50.12
N GLY A 912 -41.09 61.76 51.37
CA GLY A 912 -41.06 60.35 51.83
C GLY A 912 -39.65 59.76 52.01
N ARG A 913 -38.59 60.49 51.67
CA ARG A 913 -37.18 60.16 51.91
C ARG A 913 -36.68 60.74 53.23
N THR A 914 -35.51 60.30 53.71
CA THR A 914 -34.78 60.98 54.79
C THR A 914 -33.28 60.76 54.73
N ALA A 915 -32.51 61.85 54.77
CA ALA A 915 -31.06 61.80 54.99
C ALA A 915 -30.72 62.15 56.45
N TYR A 916 -29.82 61.39 57.06
CA TYR A 916 -29.30 61.58 58.42
C TYR A 916 -27.80 61.87 58.38
N ALA A 917 -27.36 62.87 59.14
CA ALA A 917 -25.96 63.15 59.42
C ALA A 917 -25.66 62.89 60.90
N TRP A 918 -24.99 61.79 61.22
CA TRP A 918 -24.68 61.34 62.58
C TRP A 918 -23.33 61.89 63.07
N ASN A 919 -23.26 62.24 64.35
CA ASN A 919 -22.07 62.78 65.05
C ASN A 919 -21.51 64.10 64.48
N THR A 920 -22.37 64.94 63.90
CA THR A 920 -22.02 66.28 63.40
C THR A 920 -21.51 67.22 64.50
N LYS A 921 -20.81 68.29 64.08
CA LYS A 921 -20.49 69.44 64.94
C LYS A 921 -20.78 70.78 64.27
N ASN A 922 -20.40 70.91 63.00
CA ASN A 922 -20.66 72.09 62.18
C ASN A 922 -21.78 71.74 61.19
N ILE A 923 -22.92 72.41 61.31
CA ILE A 923 -24.03 72.33 60.37
C ILE A 923 -24.17 73.72 59.73
N ASP A 924 -24.04 73.79 58.41
CA ASP A 924 -24.14 75.03 57.64
C ASP A 924 -25.32 74.92 56.67
N LEU A 925 -26.46 75.42 57.13
CA LEU A 925 -27.72 75.48 56.40
C LEU A 925 -27.77 76.80 55.62
N THR A 926 -27.09 76.82 54.47
CA THR A 926 -27.03 77.99 53.57
C THR A 926 -27.58 77.68 52.18
N ASN A 927 -28.34 78.62 51.62
CA ASN A 927 -29.11 78.51 50.37
C ASN A 927 -30.36 77.62 50.47
N PHE A 928 -31.19 77.85 51.50
CA PHE A 928 -32.53 77.23 51.62
C PHE A 928 -33.63 77.99 50.84
N SER A 929 -33.26 78.99 50.05
CA SER A 929 -34.15 80.08 49.63
C SER A 929 -34.55 80.03 48.14
N SER A 930 -35.64 79.34 47.81
CA SER A 930 -36.44 79.68 46.62
C SER A 930 -37.95 79.42 46.62
N ASP A 931 -38.49 78.30 47.14
CA ASP A 931 -39.93 77.98 46.96
C ASP A 931 -40.87 78.48 48.10
N THR A 932 -41.98 77.79 48.32
CA THR A 932 -43.22 78.32 48.92
C THR A 932 -43.92 77.31 49.86
N GLY A 933 -43.16 76.33 50.37
CA GLY A 933 -43.62 75.25 51.24
C GLY A 933 -43.79 75.63 52.72
N ASP A 934 -44.47 74.78 53.50
CA ASP A 934 -44.66 74.98 54.96
C ASP A 934 -43.52 74.33 55.78
N ASP A 935 -42.26 74.71 55.50
CA ASP A 935 -41.02 74.18 56.10
C ASP A 935 -41.01 74.14 57.64
N VAL A 936 -40.61 72.98 58.20
CA VAL A 936 -40.56 72.73 59.65
C VAL A 936 -39.15 72.39 60.14
N LEU A 937 -38.57 73.28 60.94
CA LEU A 937 -37.33 73.07 61.68
C LEU A 937 -37.62 72.64 63.12
N ASN A 938 -37.11 71.48 63.53
CA ASN A 938 -37.17 70.99 64.91
C ASN A 938 -35.77 70.97 65.54
N ILE A 939 -35.56 71.71 66.63
CA ILE A 939 -34.30 71.69 67.40
C ILE A 939 -34.57 71.08 68.78
N TYR A 940 -33.75 70.09 69.16
CA TYR A 940 -33.83 69.36 70.43
C TYR A 940 -32.59 69.58 71.29
N ASP A 941 -32.77 70.00 72.55
CA ASP A 941 -31.68 70.21 73.53
C ASP A 941 -30.97 68.90 73.94
N GLY A 942 -31.73 67.81 74.10
CA GLY A 942 -31.27 66.54 74.67
C GLY A 942 -30.65 66.68 76.08
N GLY A 943 -31.15 67.60 76.90
CA GLY A 943 -30.68 67.87 78.26
C GLY A 943 -29.37 68.66 78.36
N LEU A 944 -28.96 69.38 77.30
CA LEU A 944 -27.71 70.15 77.24
C LEU A 944 -27.97 71.65 77.15
N SER A 945 -27.48 72.42 78.14
CA SER A 945 -27.64 73.89 78.19
C SER A 945 -27.26 74.57 76.87
N CYS A 946 -28.24 75.13 76.20
CA CYS A 946 -28.10 75.64 74.83
C CYS A 946 -28.41 77.14 74.70
N ILE A 947 -27.95 77.72 73.60
CA ILE A 947 -28.27 79.10 73.17
C ILE A 947 -28.83 79.05 71.76
N VAL A 948 -30.01 79.64 71.56
CA VAL A 948 -30.61 79.91 70.25
C VAL A 948 -30.63 81.42 70.02
N GLU A 949 -29.99 81.92 68.97
CA GLU A 949 -30.21 83.29 68.48
C GLU A 949 -31.23 83.24 67.34
N LEU A 950 -32.33 83.97 67.48
CA LEU A 950 -33.43 84.06 66.50
C LEU A 950 -33.41 85.45 65.84
N ARG A 951 -33.41 85.50 64.51
CA ARG A 951 -33.32 86.72 63.68
C ARG A 951 -34.20 86.60 62.45
N ASP A 952 -34.50 87.71 61.79
CA ASP A 952 -35.27 87.68 60.53
C ASP A 952 -34.57 86.88 59.43
N ASP A 953 -33.24 86.99 59.32
CA ASP A 953 -32.42 86.28 58.33
C ASP A 953 -32.02 84.85 58.71
N ARG A 954 -32.02 84.47 60.01
CA ARG A 954 -31.45 83.19 60.47
C ARG A 954 -31.80 82.74 61.88
N VAL A 955 -31.59 81.44 62.10
CA VAL A 955 -31.40 80.83 63.42
C VAL A 955 -29.93 80.44 63.58
N GLU A 956 -29.26 80.91 64.64
CA GLU A 956 -27.96 80.35 65.07
C GLU A 956 -28.17 79.54 66.36
N PHE A 957 -27.54 78.35 66.45
CA PHE A 957 -27.74 77.44 67.58
C PHE A 957 -26.43 76.81 68.08
N TYR A 958 -26.28 76.80 69.41
CA TYR A 958 -25.03 76.49 70.10
C TYR A 958 -25.27 75.69 71.40
N TYR A 959 -24.68 74.48 71.52
CA TYR A 959 -24.64 73.74 72.79
C TYR A 959 -23.43 74.20 73.63
N ASN A 960 -23.65 74.80 74.80
CA ASN A 960 -22.54 75.33 75.63
C ASN A 960 -21.61 74.24 76.20
N SER A 961 -22.12 73.02 76.34
CA SER A 961 -21.39 71.86 76.89
C SER A 961 -20.52 71.14 75.86
N ILE A 962 -20.81 71.30 74.55
CA ILE A 962 -20.07 70.67 73.44
C ILE A 962 -19.25 71.74 72.73
N ALA A 963 -18.00 71.90 73.17
CA ALA A 963 -17.09 72.91 72.62
C ALA A 963 -16.90 72.72 71.10
N GLY A 964 -17.43 73.67 70.33
CA GLY A 964 -17.34 73.68 68.86
C GLY A 964 -18.61 73.28 68.12
N TYR A 965 -19.68 72.84 68.80
CA TYR A 965 -20.95 72.59 68.09
C TYR A 965 -21.60 73.91 67.67
N ARG A 966 -21.85 74.06 66.37
CA ARG A 966 -22.47 75.23 65.74
C ARG A 966 -23.42 74.78 64.64
N ALA A 967 -24.68 75.16 64.75
CA ALA A 967 -25.58 75.16 63.61
C ALA A 967 -25.86 76.62 63.20
N TYR A 968 -25.60 76.94 61.93
CA TYR A 968 -26.01 78.18 61.29
C TYR A 968 -27.12 77.84 60.30
N LEU A 969 -28.28 78.49 60.39
CA LEU A 969 -29.44 78.19 59.56
C LEU A 969 -30.02 79.46 58.94
N ASP A 970 -29.98 79.58 57.61
CA ASP A 970 -30.80 80.54 56.86
C ASP A 970 -32.29 80.29 57.19
N ALA A 971 -32.97 81.30 57.73
CA ALA A 971 -34.36 81.19 58.16
C ALA A 971 -35.35 81.84 57.19
N SER A 972 -34.87 82.34 56.04
CA SER A 972 -35.67 83.12 55.10
C SER A 972 -36.74 82.33 54.33
N SER A 973 -36.77 81.00 54.46
CA SER A 973 -37.79 80.09 53.92
C SER A 973 -38.62 79.35 54.98
N THR A 974 -38.10 79.19 56.20
CA THR A 974 -38.72 78.33 57.22
C THR A 974 -40.05 78.90 57.67
N THR A 975 -41.13 78.11 57.76
CA THR A 975 -42.42 78.63 58.30
C THR A 975 -42.60 78.36 59.78
N THR A 976 -42.03 77.25 60.28
CA THR A 976 -42.18 76.81 61.68
C THR A 976 -40.86 76.36 62.28
N VAL A 977 -40.48 76.99 63.40
CA VAL A 977 -39.32 76.60 64.23
C VAL A 977 -39.82 76.08 65.57
N ASN A 978 -39.67 74.78 65.83
CA ASN A 978 -40.03 74.13 67.08
C ASN A 978 -38.78 73.93 67.95
N LEU A 979 -38.76 74.54 69.13
CA LEU A 979 -37.64 74.49 70.07
C LEU A 979 -38.01 73.61 71.27
N TYR A 980 -37.45 72.40 71.33
CA TYR A 980 -37.72 71.40 72.37
C TYR A 980 -36.66 71.45 73.47
N SER A 981 -37.09 71.55 74.73
CA SER A 981 -36.23 71.51 75.94
C SER A 981 -36.75 70.45 76.92
N GLU A 982 -35.91 69.51 77.35
CA GLU A 982 -36.31 68.29 78.09
C GLU A 982 -36.25 68.41 79.63
N GLU A 983 -35.43 69.30 80.22
CA GLU A 983 -35.30 69.43 81.68
C GLU A 983 -35.45 70.87 82.21
N SER A 984 -36.05 71.00 83.41
CA SER A 984 -36.37 72.29 84.04
C SER A 984 -35.35 72.77 85.09
N GLU A 985 -34.14 72.22 85.10
CA GLU A 985 -33.04 72.62 86.00
C GLU A 985 -31.80 73.21 85.27
N ASN A 986 -31.82 73.27 83.93
CA ASN A 986 -30.80 73.95 83.11
C ASN A 986 -31.30 75.32 82.63
N ASP A 987 -30.42 76.32 82.55
CA ASP A 987 -30.70 77.62 81.93
C ASP A 987 -30.55 77.49 80.40
N ASP A 988 -31.58 76.97 79.71
CA ASP A 988 -31.68 77.01 78.24
C ASP A 988 -32.14 78.41 77.79
N ILE A 989 -31.34 79.04 76.92
CA ILE A 989 -31.48 80.46 76.59
C ILE A 989 -31.86 80.62 75.12
N TYR A 990 -32.81 81.52 74.85
CA TYR A 990 -32.98 82.10 73.52
C TYR A 990 -32.82 83.62 73.58
N SER A 991 -32.44 84.23 72.45
CA SER A 991 -32.44 85.68 72.29
C SER A 991 -33.00 86.02 70.91
N GLN A 992 -34.12 86.74 70.90
CA GLN A 992 -34.77 87.23 69.68
C GLN A 992 -34.25 88.64 69.38
N PHE A 993 -33.59 88.82 68.24
CA PHE A 993 -33.02 90.12 67.85
C PHE A 993 -34.01 91.00 67.07
N ASP A 994 -34.96 90.37 66.37
CA ASP A 994 -35.85 91.03 65.41
C ASP A 994 -37.34 90.69 65.65
N ASP A 995 -38.23 91.69 65.49
CA ASP A 995 -39.69 91.58 65.69
C ASP A 995 -40.42 92.45 64.63
N PRO A 996 -41.29 91.87 63.78
CA PRO A 996 -41.64 90.45 63.70
C PRO A 996 -40.54 89.61 63.03
N LEU A 997 -40.50 88.32 63.39
CA LEU A 997 -39.88 87.28 62.55
C LEU A 997 -40.88 86.90 61.45
N ASP A 998 -40.39 86.50 60.28
CA ASP A 998 -41.24 86.01 59.18
C ASP A 998 -41.74 84.55 59.40
N TYR A 999 -41.28 83.89 60.48
CA TYR A 999 -41.57 82.50 60.82
C TYR A 999 -42.18 82.31 62.23
N THR A 1000 -42.90 81.20 62.43
CA THR A 1000 -43.57 80.87 63.70
C THR A 1000 -42.64 80.10 64.63
N VAL A 1001 -42.36 80.63 65.83
CA VAL A 1001 -41.55 79.94 66.85
C VAL A 1001 -42.42 79.30 67.93
N ASN A 1002 -42.32 77.97 68.08
CA ASN A 1002 -42.98 77.21 69.14
C ASN A 1002 -41.97 76.75 70.19
N PHE A 1003 -42.02 77.37 71.38
CA PHE A 1003 -41.24 76.93 72.53
C PHE A 1003 -41.94 75.78 73.26
N ILE A 1004 -41.32 74.60 73.28
CA ILE A 1004 -41.87 73.34 73.80
C ILE A 1004 -40.93 72.81 74.89
N GLY A 1005 -41.02 73.42 76.08
CA GLY A 1005 -40.13 73.13 77.21
C GLY A 1005 -39.98 74.35 78.12
N THR A 1006 -38.83 74.46 78.80
CA THR A 1006 -38.48 75.59 79.67
C THR A 1006 -37.38 76.44 79.07
N TRP A 1007 -37.77 77.39 78.22
CA TRP A 1007 -36.86 78.34 77.56
C TRP A 1007 -36.85 79.71 78.26
N ILE A 1008 -35.67 80.31 78.40
CA ILE A 1008 -35.44 81.60 79.06
C ILE A 1008 -35.04 82.66 78.02
N ASP A 1009 -35.74 83.80 78.05
CA ASP A 1009 -35.46 85.00 77.25
C ASP A 1009 -34.34 85.84 77.90
N PHE A 1010 -33.49 86.52 77.11
CA PHE A 1010 -32.19 87.08 77.55
C PHE A 1010 -32.10 88.62 77.61
#